data_AF-A0A7X8B2E9-F1
#
_entry.id   AF-A0A7X8B2E9-F1
#
_cell.length_a   1.000
_cell.length_b   1.000
_cell.length_c   1.000
_cell.angle_alpha   90.00
_cell.angle_beta   90.00
_cell.angle_gamma   90.00
#
_symmetry.space_group_name_H-M   'P 1'
#
loop_
_entity.id
_entity.type
_entity.pdbx_description
1 polymer ?
#
loop_
_entity_poly.entity_id
_entity_poly.type
_entity_poly.pdbx_seq_one_letter_code
_entity_poly.pdbx_strand_id
1 'polypeptide(L)'
;MPTANEVRKLLIDAEAVLRKRRQDTTDPQEKQALGEQIEELRTQKDLVDFADLSERAAILNQLAGSLEAAVASLRTRPFDHILGELQGLFNRIGEIQGTAAHEIRPPRAPDAPPSAAPPEATPPTVTPAPPEKGAEPPVAFAETPPIAPTPPETEMKPDLKQLADLFASCRIRTERTAEIDRFYVELLLNGRKKYEWVGARLGIPWWFVGILHGLECTFSFETHLHNGDPLSGRTLNEPRGRPAAGEPPFSWMESAMDALIYAGLDGVTDWSLPNALDLFERYNGLGYRRMGLPSPYLWSFSNHYEKGKYKSDKQYDPNLVSKQCGAAVLLKRLLERKILRLDEKKNEVSGEVGLAMESTAVLDALLQVPTFAKTAARGELEFPGLLKAGVKDSKTQRRVQRVQEWCCFHKVNTNIDGDFGLGTVGAVQRFQREKGIAETGEVDERTWIELTLPLRRAISPVRPAVGETIYDVVLKVARRHLAEHPMEFIVKGEENCGPWVRLYMNGSEGAGQFWCAGFVCYVIGQAAAALGIPMPIERQVGVDKLVADAVKEGRLVREADLPNAMARRSKLRPGSLFVVRGAPADWIHTGIVSRLDDANFETIEGNTNQHGSNNGFEVCARSRPYKDKDFILLI
;
A
#
# COMPACT_ATOMS: atom_id res chain seq x y z
N MET A 1 17.92 -13.72 19.37
CA MET A 1 16.81 -12.92 18.75
C MET A 1 17.02 -12.78 17.24
N PRO A 2 15.99 -12.96 16.38
CA PRO A 2 16.12 -12.87 14.92
C PRO A 2 16.33 -11.43 14.41
N THR A 3 17.44 -11.18 13.74
CA THR A 3 17.67 -9.94 12.97
C THR A 3 16.89 -9.97 11.66
N ALA A 4 16.55 -8.80 11.10
CA ALA A 4 15.91 -8.73 9.78
C ALA A 4 16.76 -9.43 8.70
N ASN A 5 18.09 -9.37 8.81
CA ASN A 5 19.02 -9.89 7.80
C ASN A 5 19.11 -11.42 7.82
N GLU A 6 19.07 -12.07 9.00
CA GLU A 6 19.00 -13.53 9.10
C GLU A 6 17.72 -14.08 8.46
N VAL A 7 16.58 -13.44 8.76
CA VAL A 7 15.27 -13.81 8.20
C VAL A 7 15.21 -13.51 6.69
N ARG A 8 15.69 -12.34 6.24
CA ARG A 8 15.74 -12.00 4.80
C ARG A 8 16.65 -12.93 4.02
N LYS A 9 17.80 -13.32 4.58
CA LYS A 9 18.71 -14.29 3.95
C LYS A 9 18.06 -15.66 3.86
N LEU A 10 17.39 -16.14 4.90
CA LEU A 10 16.58 -17.36 4.85
C LEU A 10 15.50 -17.30 3.76
N LEU A 11 14.74 -16.21 3.68
CA LEU A 11 13.71 -16.02 2.64
C LEU A 11 14.30 -16.00 1.22
N ILE A 12 15.50 -15.44 1.02
CA ILE A 12 16.19 -15.41 -0.28
C ILE A 12 16.76 -16.78 -0.65
N ASP A 13 17.39 -17.48 0.30
CA ASP A 13 17.90 -18.84 0.08
C ASP A 13 16.73 -19.80 -0.25
N ALA A 14 15.59 -19.67 0.45
CA ALA A 14 14.35 -20.36 0.15
C ALA A 14 13.82 -20.03 -1.26
N GLU A 15 13.68 -18.74 -1.61
CA GLU A 15 13.21 -18.33 -2.93
C GLU A 15 14.12 -18.86 -4.05
N ALA A 16 15.44 -18.92 -3.83
CA ALA A 16 16.39 -19.47 -4.78
C ALA A 16 16.21 -20.98 -5.01
N VAL A 17 16.07 -21.77 -3.94
CA VAL A 17 15.80 -23.22 -4.02
C VAL A 17 14.47 -23.49 -4.74
N LEU A 18 13.40 -22.77 -4.39
CA LEU A 18 12.10 -22.94 -5.03
C LEU A 18 12.11 -22.48 -6.50
N ARG A 19 12.79 -21.37 -6.83
CA ARG A 19 12.94 -20.89 -8.22
C ARG A 19 13.66 -21.90 -9.10
N LYS A 20 14.78 -22.46 -8.61
CA LYS A 20 15.56 -23.51 -9.29
C LYS A 20 14.68 -24.72 -9.60
N ARG A 21 14.01 -25.29 -8.58
CA ARG A 21 13.08 -26.41 -8.79
C ARG A 21 11.94 -26.08 -9.74
N ARG A 22 11.39 -24.86 -9.66
CA ARG A 22 10.32 -24.40 -10.56
C ARG A 22 10.79 -24.26 -12.01
N GLN A 23 12.08 -24.04 -12.26
CA GLN A 23 12.65 -24.13 -13.61
C GLN A 23 12.77 -25.60 -14.05
N ASP A 24 13.39 -26.43 -13.21
CA ASP A 24 13.70 -27.84 -13.48
C ASP A 24 12.47 -28.74 -13.68
N THR A 25 11.35 -28.47 -12.98
CA THR A 25 10.16 -29.32 -13.10
C THR A 25 9.37 -29.09 -14.38
N THR A 26 8.96 -30.21 -14.98
CA THR A 26 8.03 -30.28 -16.11
C THR A 26 6.57 -30.48 -15.68
N ASP A 27 6.29 -30.70 -14.40
CA ASP A 27 4.93 -30.90 -13.88
C ASP A 27 4.22 -29.54 -13.70
N PRO A 28 3.07 -29.29 -14.34
CA PRO A 28 2.39 -28.00 -14.25
C PRO A 28 1.84 -27.65 -12.86
N GLN A 29 1.47 -28.65 -12.04
CA GLN A 29 0.92 -28.42 -10.70
C GLN A 29 2.04 -28.02 -9.73
N GLU A 30 3.15 -28.75 -9.75
CA GLU A 30 4.36 -28.41 -9.00
C GLU A 30 4.90 -27.03 -9.44
N LYS A 31 4.91 -26.74 -10.75
CA LYS A 31 5.34 -25.44 -11.30
C LYS A 31 4.41 -24.28 -10.94
N GLN A 32 3.13 -24.54 -10.67
CA GLN A 32 2.19 -23.56 -10.13
C GLN A 32 2.39 -23.35 -8.63
N ALA A 33 2.35 -24.41 -7.82
CA ALA A 33 2.45 -24.36 -6.37
C ALA A 33 3.77 -23.72 -5.90
N LEU A 34 4.89 -24.10 -6.51
CA LEU A 34 6.18 -23.43 -6.27
C LEU A 34 6.15 -21.96 -6.68
N GLY A 35 5.37 -21.59 -7.70
CA GLY A 35 5.15 -20.20 -8.08
C GLY A 35 4.43 -19.40 -6.99
N GLU A 36 3.36 -19.96 -6.44
CA GLU A 36 2.58 -19.34 -5.36
C GLU A 36 3.45 -19.13 -4.11
N GLN A 37 4.23 -20.13 -3.70
CA GLN A 37 5.16 -19.98 -2.57
C GLN A 37 6.29 -18.97 -2.84
N ILE A 38 6.76 -18.84 -4.08
CA ILE A 38 7.78 -17.85 -4.45
C ILE A 38 7.24 -16.41 -4.33
N GLU A 39 5.98 -16.14 -4.69
CA GLU A 39 5.39 -14.81 -4.55
C GLU A 39 5.08 -14.47 -3.08
N GLU A 40 4.70 -15.46 -2.27
CA GLU A 40 4.54 -15.33 -0.81
C GLU A 40 5.88 -14.99 -0.13
N LEU A 41 6.96 -15.70 -0.48
CA LEU A 41 8.32 -15.40 0.02
C LEU A 41 8.80 -13.99 -0.36
N ARG A 42 8.44 -13.47 -1.56
CA ARG A 42 8.74 -12.07 -1.92
C ARG A 42 7.95 -11.08 -1.07
N THR A 43 6.68 -11.37 -0.80
CA THR A 43 5.83 -10.52 0.06
C THR A 43 6.40 -10.46 1.48
N GLN A 44 6.83 -11.60 2.03
CA GLN A 44 7.52 -11.67 3.31
C GLN A 44 8.86 -10.90 3.30
N LYS A 45 9.65 -10.97 2.21
CA LYS A 45 10.89 -10.18 2.04
C LYS A 45 10.66 -8.68 2.01
N ASP A 46 9.55 -8.21 1.44
CA ASP A 46 9.19 -6.79 1.46
C ASP A 46 8.73 -6.32 2.85
N LEU A 47 8.23 -7.23 3.70
CA LEU A 47 7.75 -6.92 5.05
C LEU A 47 8.84 -7.01 6.14
N VAL A 48 9.82 -7.91 6.00
CA VAL A 48 10.80 -8.26 7.06
C VAL A 48 11.67 -7.10 7.56
N ASP A 49 11.87 -6.08 6.73
CA ASP A 49 12.63 -4.87 7.07
C ASP A 49 11.81 -3.84 7.86
N PHE A 50 10.48 -3.86 7.68
CA PHE A 50 9.54 -3.07 8.49
C PHE A 50 9.22 -3.76 9.81
N ALA A 51 9.19 -5.09 9.79
CA ALA A 51 8.79 -5.96 10.88
C ALA A 51 9.58 -5.73 12.18
N ASP A 52 8.88 -5.69 13.31
CA ASP A 52 9.46 -5.77 14.65
C ASP A 52 9.94 -7.20 15.02
N LEU A 53 10.34 -7.42 16.28
CA LEU A 53 10.82 -8.73 16.75
C LEU A 53 9.74 -9.82 16.76
N SER A 54 8.48 -9.47 17.04
CA SER A 54 7.33 -10.36 17.02
C SER A 54 6.89 -10.66 15.59
N GLU A 55 6.84 -9.63 14.75
CA GLU A 55 6.51 -9.76 13.32
C GLU A 55 7.57 -10.59 12.57
N ARG A 56 8.86 -10.46 12.88
CA ARG A 56 9.91 -11.36 12.34
C ARG A 56 9.76 -12.81 12.77
N ALA A 57 9.33 -13.05 14.01
CA ALA A 57 9.03 -14.41 14.47
C ALA A 57 7.81 -14.99 13.74
N ALA A 58 6.79 -14.18 13.45
CA ALA A 58 5.66 -14.56 12.61
C ALA A 58 6.10 -14.87 11.16
N ILE A 59 6.94 -14.02 10.56
CA ILE A 59 7.49 -14.24 9.20
C ILE A 59 8.30 -15.54 9.13
N LEU A 60 9.09 -15.90 10.16
CA LEU A 60 9.79 -17.19 10.22
C LEU A 60 8.84 -18.38 10.26
N ASN A 61 7.71 -18.28 10.97
CA ASN A 61 6.68 -19.31 10.98
C ASN A 61 5.95 -19.42 9.63
N GLN A 62 5.70 -18.29 8.95
CA GLN A 62 5.10 -18.27 7.63
C GLN A 62 6.05 -18.87 6.56
N LEU A 63 7.34 -18.54 6.61
CA LEU A 63 8.39 -19.17 5.80
C LEU A 63 8.41 -20.69 6.01
N ALA A 64 8.38 -21.17 7.26
CA ALA A 64 8.33 -22.60 7.54
C ALA A 64 7.11 -23.27 6.88
N GLY A 65 5.91 -22.69 7.02
CA GLY A 65 4.69 -23.16 6.36
C GLY A 65 4.79 -23.13 4.82
N SER A 66 5.42 -22.12 4.24
CA SER A 66 5.68 -22.05 2.79
C SER A 66 6.66 -23.12 2.30
N LEU A 67 7.67 -23.48 3.10
CA LEU A 67 8.56 -24.60 2.80
C LEU A 67 7.84 -25.95 2.94
N GLU A 68 6.97 -26.13 3.94
CA GLU A 68 6.15 -27.35 4.09
C GLU A 68 5.19 -27.52 2.91
N ALA A 69 4.49 -26.45 2.51
CA ALA A 69 3.63 -26.43 1.33
C ALA A 69 4.42 -26.71 0.04
N ALA A 70 5.64 -26.17 -0.08
CA ALA A 70 6.53 -26.48 -1.19
C ALA A 70 6.90 -27.97 -1.21
N VAL A 71 7.36 -28.56 -0.08
CA VAL A 71 7.66 -30.00 0.05
C VAL A 71 6.46 -30.86 -0.34
N ALA A 72 5.25 -30.53 0.14
CA ALA A 72 4.02 -31.26 -0.17
C ALA A 72 3.63 -31.22 -1.67
N SER A 73 4.08 -30.20 -2.41
CA SER A 73 3.86 -30.08 -3.86
C SER A 73 4.82 -30.90 -4.71
N LEU A 74 5.95 -31.37 -4.15
CA LEU A 74 7.04 -31.92 -4.95
C LEU A 74 6.68 -33.26 -5.61
N ARG A 75 7.08 -33.39 -6.88
CA ARG A 75 7.09 -34.67 -7.61
C ARG A 75 8.52 -35.23 -7.61
N THR A 76 8.97 -35.67 -6.45
CA THR A 76 10.35 -36.12 -6.27
C THR A 76 10.66 -37.40 -7.05
N ARG A 77 11.87 -37.46 -7.61
CA ARG A 77 12.42 -38.65 -8.26
C ARG A 77 13.37 -39.39 -7.30
N PRO A 78 13.77 -40.65 -7.59
CA PRO A 78 14.98 -41.19 -7.00
C PRO A 78 16.15 -40.23 -7.21
N PHE A 79 16.93 -39.97 -6.16
CA PHE A 79 18.07 -39.03 -6.15
C PHE A 79 17.73 -37.53 -6.28
N ASP A 80 16.50 -37.12 -5.93
CA ASP A 80 16.11 -35.70 -5.93
C ASP A 80 16.70 -34.93 -4.74
N HIS A 81 17.79 -34.18 -4.98
CA HIS A 81 18.57 -33.51 -3.93
C HIS A 81 17.84 -32.39 -3.19
N ILE A 82 16.72 -31.87 -3.73
CA ILE A 82 16.00 -30.71 -3.16
C ILE A 82 15.54 -30.93 -1.71
N LEU A 83 15.19 -32.17 -1.32
CA LEU A 83 14.77 -32.45 0.05
C LEU A 83 15.90 -32.19 1.06
N GLY A 84 17.17 -32.34 0.65
CA GLY A 84 18.32 -31.95 1.47
C GLY A 84 18.51 -30.43 1.54
N GLU A 85 18.30 -29.71 0.44
CA GLU A 85 18.34 -28.23 0.40
C GLU A 85 17.24 -27.64 1.31
N LEU A 86 16.02 -28.20 1.27
CA LEU A 86 14.88 -27.78 2.08
C LEU A 86 15.04 -28.15 3.56
N GLN A 87 15.54 -29.36 3.89
CA GLN A 87 15.84 -29.73 5.28
C GLN A 87 16.92 -28.82 5.89
N GLY A 88 17.91 -28.39 5.09
CA GLY A 88 18.91 -27.41 5.53
C GLY A 88 18.30 -26.04 5.88
N LEU A 89 17.24 -25.62 5.19
CA LEU A 89 16.49 -24.40 5.52
C LEU A 89 15.66 -24.56 6.80
N PHE A 90 14.95 -25.69 6.97
CA PHE A 90 14.21 -25.99 8.20
C PHE A 90 15.11 -25.99 9.45
N ASN A 91 16.29 -26.60 9.35
CA ASN A 91 17.24 -26.63 10.46
C ASN A 91 17.66 -25.20 10.86
N ARG A 92 18.00 -24.34 9.89
CA ARG A 92 18.37 -22.94 10.11
C ARG A 92 17.24 -22.08 10.69
N ILE A 93 15.99 -22.34 10.29
CA ILE A 93 14.81 -21.69 10.91
C ILE A 93 14.74 -22.10 12.39
N GLY A 94 14.89 -23.40 12.68
CA GLY A 94 14.90 -23.93 14.05
C GLY A 94 16.04 -23.38 14.93
N GLU A 95 17.22 -23.14 14.37
CA GLU A 95 18.35 -22.49 15.07
C GLU A 95 18.03 -21.04 15.45
N ILE A 96 17.48 -20.26 14.51
CA ILE A 96 17.13 -18.85 14.71
C ILE A 96 15.94 -18.69 15.67
N GLN A 97 15.00 -19.64 15.69
CA GLN A 97 13.90 -19.67 16.65
C GLN A 97 14.35 -20.18 18.04
N GLY A 98 15.16 -21.24 18.09
CA GLY A 98 15.65 -21.85 19.33
C GLY A 98 16.55 -20.93 20.15
N THR A 99 17.39 -20.11 19.48
CA THR A 99 18.20 -19.09 20.16
C THR A 99 17.36 -18.00 20.84
N ALA A 100 16.16 -17.70 20.35
CA ALA A 100 15.25 -16.75 21.01
C ALA A 100 14.58 -17.33 22.26
N ALA A 101 14.40 -18.65 22.35
CA ALA A 101 13.75 -19.30 23.49
C ALA A 101 14.63 -19.37 24.76
N HIS A 102 15.95 -19.40 24.61
CA HIS A 102 16.87 -19.63 25.73
C HIS A 102 17.16 -18.37 26.58
N GLU A 103 16.92 -17.17 26.04
CA GLU A 103 17.15 -15.89 26.73
C GLU A 103 15.97 -15.51 27.66
N ILE A 104 14.77 -16.06 27.46
CA ILE A 104 13.54 -15.72 28.20
C ILE A 104 13.37 -16.62 29.45
N ARG A 105 14.47 -16.87 30.19
CA ARG A 105 14.43 -17.64 31.45
C ARG A 105 15.02 -16.85 32.60
N PRO A 106 14.21 -16.40 33.59
CA PRO A 106 14.74 -15.72 34.77
C PRO A 106 15.64 -16.66 35.59
N PRO A 107 16.66 -16.13 36.29
CA PRO A 107 17.58 -16.94 37.08
C PRO A 107 16.85 -17.67 38.20
N ARG A 108 17.22 -18.94 38.42
CA ARG A 108 16.64 -19.81 39.44
C ARG A 108 17.10 -19.37 40.83
N ALA A 109 16.17 -18.97 41.70
CA ALA A 109 16.47 -18.67 43.10
C ALA A 109 16.96 -19.93 43.84
N PRO A 110 17.89 -19.81 44.80
CA PRO A 110 18.32 -20.92 45.65
C PRO A 110 17.28 -21.26 46.73
N ASP A 111 17.28 -22.52 47.18
CA ASP A 111 16.26 -23.06 48.10
C ASP A 111 16.35 -22.49 49.54
N ALA A 112 15.21 -22.41 50.22
CA ALA A 112 15.09 -21.91 51.59
C ALA A 112 14.63 -23.03 52.57
N PRO A 113 15.18 -23.10 53.81
CA PRO A 113 14.75 -24.05 54.83
C PRO A 113 13.41 -23.63 55.50
N PRO A 114 12.72 -24.54 56.22
CA PRO A 114 11.25 -24.50 56.27
C PRO A 114 10.59 -23.94 57.54
N SER A 115 9.38 -23.40 57.31
CA SER A 115 8.18 -23.45 58.16
C SER A 115 8.13 -22.70 59.51
N ALA A 116 7.38 -21.60 59.52
CA ALA A 116 6.46 -21.22 60.61
C ALA A 116 5.30 -20.36 60.05
N ALA A 117 4.08 -20.52 60.55
CA ALA A 117 2.90 -19.73 60.17
C ALA A 117 1.76 -19.92 61.19
N PRO A 118 0.73 -19.03 61.23
CA PRO A 118 0.74 -17.58 61.06
C PRO A 118 0.20 -16.86 62.33
N PRO A 119 0.02 -15.53 62.31
CA PRO A 119 -1.34 -15.01 62.52
C PRO A 119 -1.71 -13.81 61.62
N GLU A 120 -2.93 -13.29 61.76
CA GLU A 120 -3.60 -12.39 60.81
C GLU A 120 -3.43 -10.87 61.04
N ALA A 121 -3.49 -10.14 59.92
CA ALA A 121 -4.10 -8.82 59.69
C ALA A 121 -4.03 -7.66 60.72
N THR A 122 -3.39 -6.55 60.32
CA THR A 122 -3.96 -5.18 60.43
C THR A 122 -3.47 -4.29 59.26
N PRO A 123 -4.27 -3.34 58.73
CA PRO A 123 -3.85 -2.39 57.69
C PRO A 123 -3.39 -1.02 58.27
N PRO A 124 -2.43 -0.31 57.63
CA PRO A 124 -1.99 1.02 58.05
C PRO A 124 -2.79 2.18 57.44
N THR A 125 -2.66 3.37 58.06
CA THR A 125 -3.55 4.54 57.91
C THR A 125 -3.07 5.57 56.88
N VAL A 126 -4.00 6.32 56.27
CA VAL A 126 -3.72 7.52 55.45
C VAL A 126 -3.69 8.78 56.32
N THR A 127 -2.86 9.78 55.99
CA THR A 127 -2.77 11.08 56.68
C THR A 127 -3.02 12.25 55.69
N PRO A 128 -3.84 13.27 56.03
CA PRO A 128 -4.24 14.34 55.10
C PRO A 128 -3.30 15.57 55.10
N ALA A 129 -3.51 16.46 54.13
CA ALA A 129 -2.75 17.71 53.95
C ALA A 129 -3.40 18.95 54.63
N PRO A 130 -2.65 20.05 54.88
CA PRO A 130 -3.15 21.28 55.52
C PRO A 130 -3.80 22.31 54.55
N PRO A 131 -4.54 23.33 55.06
CA PRO A 131 -5.41 24.20 54.25
C PRO A 131 -4.87 25.60 53.89
N GLU A 132 -5.59 26.30 52.99
CA GLU A 132 -5.33 27.65 52.46
C GLU A 132 -5.75 28.82 53.38
N LYS A 133 -5.28 30.05 53.07
CA LYS A 133 -5.90 31.34 53.48
C LYS A 133 -5.57 32.53 52.54
N GLY A 134 -6.61 33.23 52.05
CA GLY A 134 -6.68 34.71 51.99
C GLY A 134 -6.29 35.44 50.69
N ALA A 135 -7.19 36.29 50.19
CA ALA A 135 -6.95 37.42 49.28
C ALA A 135 -6.79 38.74 50.10
N GLU A 136 -6.52 39.95 49.59
CA GLU A 136 -6.52 40.59 48.24
C GLU A 136 -5.25 41.52 48.14
N PRO A 137 -5.11 42.67 47.41
CA PRO A 137 -5.97 43.46 46.48
C PRO A 137 -5.35 43.68 45.05
N PRO A 138 -6.01 44.39 44.10
CA PRO A 138 -5.49 44.57 42.73
C PRO A 138 -4.57 45.79 42.53
N VAL A 139 -3.71 45.73 41.49
CA VAL A 139 -2.79 46.81 41.06
C VAL A 139 -2.86 46.98 39.53
N ALA A 140 -2.57 48.19 39.04
CA ALA A 140 -2.91 48.66 37.70
C ALA A 140 -2.03 48.14 36.54
N PHE A 141 -2.50 48.40 35.30
CA PHE A 141 -1.74 48.22 34.07
C PHE A 141 -0.39 48.96 34.11
N ALA A 142 0.67 48.28 33.68
CA ALA A 142 1.97 48.86 33.36
C ALA A 142 2.31 48.57 31.89
N GLU A 143 3.04 49.49 31.25
CA GLU A 143 3.27 49.48 29.81
C GLU A 143 4.30 48.40 29.39
N THR A 144 4.13 47.83 28.19
CA THR A 144 5.09 46.86 27.63
C THR A 144 6.42 47.54 27.27
N PRO A 145 7.57 46.94 27.62
CA PRO A 145 8.87 47.46 27.20
C PRO A 145 9.04 47.38 25.67
N PRO A 146 9.86 48.25 25.06
CA PRO A 146 10.02 48.32 23.62
C PRO A 146 10.63 47.04 23.03
N ILE A 147 10.11 46.65 21.86
CA ILE A 147 10.57 45.49 21.10
C ILE A 147 12.02 45.70 20.66
N ALA A 148 12.90 44.75 20.99
CA ALA A 148 14.28 44.74 20.50
C ALA A 148 14.31 44.58 18.96
N PRO A 149 15.23 45.24 18.24
CA PRO A 149 15.25 45.20 16.78
C PRO A 149 15.44 43.77 16.26
N THR A 150 14.64 43.41 15.26
CA THR A 150 14.70 42.12 14.58
C THR A 150 16.11 41.86 14.04
N PRO A 151 16.66 40.63 14.14
CA PRO A 151 17.90 40.29 13.45
C PRO A 151 17.76 40.53 11.93
N PRO A 152 18.83 40.98 11.24
CA PRO A 152 18.79 41.14 9.80
C PRO A 152 18.57 39.78 9.12
N GLU A 153 17.72 39.75 8.09
CA GLU A 153 17.53 38.56 7.26
C GLU A 153 18.86 38.17 6.61
N THR A 154 19.33 36.94 6.85
CA THR A 154 20.57 36.43 6.24
C THR A 154 20.42 36.29 4.74
N GLU A 155 21.15 37.11 3.99
CA GLU A 155 21.13 37.15 2.54
C GLU A 155 21.49 35.79 1.92
N MET A 156 20.63 35.28 1.03
CA MET A 156 20.80 33.96 0.42
C MET A 156 21.98 33.95 -0.56
N LYS A 157 22.84 32.92 -0.45
CA LYS A 157 24.03 32.73 -1.30
C LYS A 157 23.67 32.80 -2.81
N PRO A 158 24.49 33.44 -3.66
CA PRO A 158 24.18 33.64 -5.09
C PRO A 158 23.81 32.36 -5.85
N ASP A 159 24.55 31.25 -5.70
CA ASP A 159 24.23 29.94 -6.30
C ASP A 159 22.83 29.44 -5.91
N LEU A 160 22.48 29.55 -4.62
CA LEU A 160 21.18 29.12 -4.10
C LEU A 160 20.05 29.99 -4.65
N LYS A 161 20.29 31.31 -4.76
CA LYS A 161 19.34 32.22 -5.44
C LYS A 161 19.17 31.84 -6.92
N GLN A 162 20.25 31.54 -7.64
CA GLN A 162 20.16 31.14 -9.05
C GLN A 162 19.32 29.86 -9.23
N LEU A 163 19.45 28.88 -8.34
CA LEU A 163 18.63 27.67 -8.35
C LEU A 163 17.15 27.97 -8.05
N ALA A 164 16.85 28.86 -7.10
CA ALA A 164 15.49 29.32 -6.83
C ALA A 164 14.87 30.07 -8.02
N ASP A 165 15.62 31.01 -8.64
CA ASP A 165 15.17 31.78 -9.81
C ASP A 165 14.87 30.86 -11.02
N LEU A 166 15.71 29.86 -11.25
CA LEU A 166 15.48 28.81 -12.25
C LEU A 166 14.25 27.96 -11.91
N PHE A 167 14.06 27.57 -10.64
CA PHE A 167 12.90 26.76 -10.23
C PHE A 167 11.58 27.53 -10.36
N ALA A 168 11.56 28.82 -9.99
CA ALA A 168 10.41 29.69 -10.16
C ALA A 168 10.01 29.79 -11.64
N SER A 169 10.98 30.07 -12.51
CA SER A 169 10.79 30.22 -13.96
C SER A 169 10.63 28.90 -14.74
N CYS A 170 10.87 27.75 -14.10
CA CYS A 170 10.75 26.42 -14.71
C CYS A 170 9.29 26.10 -15.08
N ARG A 171 9.09 25.75 -16.35
CA ARG A 171 7.85 25.23 -16.93
C ARG A 171 8.11 23.83 -17.50
N ILE A 172 7.31 22.85 -17.09
CA ILE A 172 7.39 21.48 -17.59
C ILE A 172 6.88 21.44 -19.04
N ARG A 173 7.58 20.72 -19.91
CA ARG A 173 7.14 20.49 -21.30
C ARG A 173 5.84 19.68 -21.31
N THR A 174 4.79 20.20 -21.95
CA THR A 174 3.44 19.61 -21.86
C THR A 174 3.40 18.20 -22.43
N GLU A 175 4.16 17.90 -23.48
CA GLU A 175 4.29 16.58 -24.10
C GLU A 175 4.98 15.54 -23.20
N ARG A 176 5.65 15.98 -22.13
CA ARG A 176 6.31 15.12 -21.13
C ARG A 176 5.48 14.88 -19.88
N THR A 177 4.41 15.64 -19.64
CA THR A 177 3.63 15.54 -18.37
C THR A 177 3.10 14.12 -18.09
N ALA A 178 2.52 13.45 -19.10
CA ALA A 178 2.02 12.09 -18.95
C ALA A 178 3.14 11.03 -18.76
N GLU A 179 4.33 11.28 -19.29
CA GLU A 179 5.52 10.44 -19.08
C GLU A 179 6.05 10.59 -17.66
N ILE A 180 6.14 11.84 -17.17
CA ILE A 180 6.56 12.17 -15.80
C ILE A 180 5.57 11.58 -14.78
N ASP A 181 4.27 11.76 -14.99
CA ASP A 181 3.26 11.21 -14.08
C ASP A 181 3.31 9.67 -14.01
N ARG A 182 3.40 8.99 -15.16
CA ARG A 182 3.35 7.52 -15.25
C ARG A 182 4.65 6.82 -14.86
N PHE A 183 5.82 7.38 -15.18
CA PHE A 183 7.10 6.71 -14.99
C PHE A 183 7.96 7.29 -13.87
N TYR A 184 7.54 8.41 -13.27
CA TYR A 184 8.24 9.00 -12.13
C TYR A 184 7.31 9.23 -10.94
N VAL A 185 6.15 9.87 -11.10
CA VAL A 185 5.22 10.12 -9.97
C VAL A 185 4.55 8.84 -9.47
N GLU A 186 4.00 7.99 -10.35
CA GLU A 186 3.42 6.68 -9.98
C GLU A 186 4.45 5.81 -9.24
N LEU A 187 5.68 5.69 -9.75
CA LEU A 187 6.72 4.84 -9.15
C LEU A 187 7.29 5.40 -7.83
N LEU A 188 7.45 6.72 -7.74
CA LEU A 188 7.84 7.40 -6.50
C LEU A 188 6.79 7.23 -5.40
N LEU A 189 5.49 7.30 -5.73
CA LEU A 189 4.42 7.07 -4.76
C LEU A 189 4.30 5.61 -4.34
N ASN A 190 4.50 4.65 -5.25
CA ASN A 190 4.55 3.21 -4.92
C ASN A 190 5.69 2.90 -3.93
N GLY A 191 6.84 3.57 -4.08
CA GLY A 191 7.99 3.42 -3.17
C GLY A 191 7.88 4.15 -1.83
N ARG A 192 6.88 5.03 -1.64
CA ARG A 192 6.83 6.05 -0.58
C ARG A 192 7.12 5.53 0.83
N LYS A 193 6.55 4.39 1.25
CA LYS A 193 6.80 3.80 2.58
C LYS A 193 8.27 3.48 2.85
N LYS A 194 9.01 3.00 1.84
CA LYS A 194 10.46 2.70 1.95
C LYS A 194 11.25 4.01 2.11
N TYR A 195 10.83 5.07 1.42
CA TYR A 195 11.46 6.39 1.52
C TYR A 195 11.16 7.10 2.84
N GLU A 196 9.95 6.95 3.39
CA GLU A 196 9.57 7.45 4.71
C GLU A 196 10.34 6.72 5.82
N TRP A 197 10.49 5.40 5.73
CA TRP A 197 11.25 4.59 6.70
C TRP A 197 12.74 4.94 6.75
N VAL A 198 13.36 5.17 5.58
CA VAL A 198 14.78 5.59 5.47
C VAL A 198 14.93 7.05 5.90
N GLY A 199 14.06 7.93 5.39
CA GLY A 199 14.09 9.36 5.69
C GLY A 199 13.96 9.67 7.18
N ALA A 200 13.00 9.03 7.86
CA ALA A 200 12.79 9.19 9.30
C ALA A 200 13.97 8.72 10.17
N ARG A 201 14.87 7.87 9.64
CA ARG A 201 16.08 7.40 10.33
C ARG A 201 17.29 8.31 10.15
N LEU A 202 17.29 9.14 9.10
CA LEU A 202 18.43 9.99 8.72
C LEU A 202 18.10 11.49 8.76
N GLY A 203 16.88 11.89 9.13
CA GLY A 203 16.43 13.29 9.07
C GLY A 203 16.15 13.81 7.65
N ILE A 204 16.12 12.92 6.65
CA ILE A 204 16.00 13.26 5.23
C ILE A 204 14.52 13.22 4.80
N PRO A 205 13.98 14.22 4.09
CA PRO A 205 12.62 14.18 3.57
C PRO A 205 12.39 12.99 2.62
N TRP A 206 11.29 12.26 2.81
CA TRP A 206 10.94 11.08 2.01
C TRP A 206 10.90 11.38 0.50
N TRP A 207 10.50 12.60 0.12
CA TRP A 207 10.44 13.02 -1.28
C TRP A 207 11.84 13.22 -1.87
N PHE A 208 12.84 13.61 -1.07
CA PHE A 208 14.22 13.75 -1.53
C PHE A 208 14.81 12.37 -1.86
N VAL A 209 14.66 11.42 -0.92
CA VAL A 209 15.05 10.01 -1.11
C VAL A 209 14.35 9.40 -2.34
N GLY A 210 13.04 9.65 -2.49
CA GLY A 210 12.25 9.14 -3.60
C GLY A 210 12.65 9.71 -4.96
N ILE A 211 12.90 11.01 -5.06
CA ILE A 211 13.40 11.64 -6.31
C ILE A 211 14.78 11.08 -6.65
N LEU A 212 15.68 11.00 -5.68
CA LEU A 212 17.04 10.48 -5.87
C LEU A 212 17.02 9.03 -6.37
N HIS A 213 16.20 8.15 -5.78
CA HIS A 213 16.04 6.77 -6.24
C HIS A 213 15.52 6.66 -7.68
N GLY A 214 14.70 7.61 -8.13
CA GLY A 214 14.26 7.74 -9.52
C GLY A 214 15.38 8.14 -10.48
N LEU A 215 16.36 8.93 -10.02
CA LEU A 215 17.52 9.33 -10.83
C LEU A 215 18.59 8.23 -10.89
N GLU A 216 18.98 7.65 -9.75
CA GLU A 216 20.14 6.74 -9.69
C GLU A 216 19.81 5.30 -10.12
N CYS A 217 18.57 4.82 -9.88
CA CYS A 217 18.20 3.42 -10.12
C CYS A 217 16.89 3.22 -10.88
N THR A 218 16.28 4.28 -11.43
CA THR A 218 14.95 4.20 -12.10
C THR A 218 13.89 3.52 -11.21
N PHE A 219 13.93 3.78 -9.90
CA PHE A 219 13.07 3.17 -8.87
C PHE A 219 13.23 1.64 -8.66
N SER A 220 14.33 1.03 -9.11
CA SER A 220 14.62 -0.39 -8.89
C SER A 220 15.00 -0.73 -7.43
N PHE A 221 14.07 -1.38 -6.73
CA PHE A 221 14.29 -1.94 -5.39
C PHE A 221 15.18 -3.20 -5.35
N GLU A 222 15.72 -3.66 -6.49
CA GLU A 222 16.65 -4.79 -6.58
C GLU A 222 18.14 -4.34 -6.68
N THR A 223 18.40 -3.03 -6.65
CA THR A 223 19.71 -2.42 -6.91
C THR A 223 20.13 -1.39 -5.84
N HIS A 224 21.44 -1.20 -5.69
CA HIS A 224 22.08 -0.27 -4.76
C HIS A 224 21.83 1.20 -5.14
N LEU A 225 21.29 2.00 -4.20
CA LEU A 225 21.06 3.45 -4.39
C LEU A 225 22.34 4.25 -4.72
N HIS A 226 23.52 3.68 -4.43
CA HIS A 226 24.82 4.25 -4.78
C HIS A 226 25.00 4.49 -6.28
N ASN A 227 24.61 3.52 -7.13
CA ASN A 227 25.07 3.45 -8.52
C ASN A 227 24.30 2.45 -9.42
N GLY A 228 23.27 1.75 -8.91
CA GLY A 228 22.50 0.77 -9.67
C GLY A 228 23.08 -0.65 -9.73
N ASP A 229 24.16 -0.98 -9.02
CA ASP A 229 24.66 -2.36 -8.94
C ASP A 229 23.65 -3.30 -8.22
N PRO A 230 23.59 -4.62 -8.51
CA PRO A 230 22.64 -5.54 -7.88
C PRO A 230 22.89 -5.78 -6.38
N LEU A 231 21.82 -5.75 -5.56
CA LEU A 231 21.87 -5.96 -4.09
C LEU A 231 22.39 -7.35 -3.64
N SER A 232 22.57 -8.28 -4.57
CA SER A 232 23.11 -9.63 -4.32
C SER A 232 24.62 -9.65 -4.03
N GLY A 233 25.31 -8.52 -4.18
CA GLY A 233 26.73 -8.37 -3.84
C GLY A 233 26.99 -7.07 -3.07
N ARG A 234 28.24 -6.61 -3.08
CA ARG A 234 28.58 -5.20 -2.81
C ARG A 234 28.84 -4.51 -4.14
N THR A 235 28.78 -3.18 -4.18
CA THR A 235 29.02 -2.39 -5.39
C THR A 235 30.37 -2.72 -6.05
N LEU A 236 30.32 -2.96 -7.37
CA LEU A 236 31.45 -3.26 -8.25
C LEU A 236 31.87 -2.03 -9.06
N ASN A 237 30.94 -1.11 -9.29
CA ASN A 237 31.19 0.25 -9.77
C ASN A 237 31.46 1.18 -8.58
N GLU A 238 31.91 2.40 -8.84
CA GLU A 238 32.11 3.39 -7.77
C GLU A 238 30.77 3.90 -7.20
N PRO A 239 30.70 4.27 -5.91
CA PRO A 239 31.69 4.01 -4.86
C PRO A 239 31.80 2.50 -4.54
N ARG A 240 33.00 1.93 -4.67
CA ARG A 240 33.21 0.47 -4.58
C ARG A 240 33.05 -0.11 -3.18
N GLY A 241 32.62 -1.38 -3.12
CA GLY A 241 32.60 -2.17 -1.90
C GLY A 241 31.54 -1.75 -0.87
N ARG A 242 30.46 -1.08 -1.31
CA ARG A 242 29.35 -0.62 -0.48
C ARG A 242 28.13 -1.56 -0.57
N PRO A 243 27.25 -1.65 0.44
CA PRO A 243 27.40 -1.12 1.80
C PRO A 243 28.66 -1.61 2.50
N ALA A 244 29.18 -0.79 3.42
CA ALA A 244 30.41 -1.13 4.15
C ALA A 244 30.13 -2.13 5.29
N ALA A 245 29.02 -1.93 6.01
CA ALA A 245 28.55 -2.83 7.07
C ALA A 245 27.57 -3.89 6.54
N GLY A 246 27.36 -4.97 7.30
CA GLY A 246 26.52 -6.11 6.89
C GLY A 246 27.20 -7.02 5.85
N GLU A 247 26.47 -8.04 5.39
CA GLU A 247 26.87 -8.96 4.32
C GLU A 247 25.72 -9.15 3.32
N PRO A 248 26.01 -9.36 2.02
CA PRO A 248 24.98 -9.57 1.01
C PRO A 248 24.24 -10.91 1.20
N PRO A 249 23.00 -11.04 0.68
CA PRO A 249 22.25 -10.01 -0.06
C PRO A 249 21.65 -8.92 0.85
N PHE A 250 21.93 -7.66 0.50
CA PHE A 250 21.42 -6.49 1.23
C PHE A 250 19.96 -6.22 0.87
N SER A 251 19.24 -5.46 1.71
CA SER A 251 18.03 -4.80 1.23
C SER A 251 18.31 -3.45 0.59
N TRP A 252 17.33 -2.99 -0.17
CA TRP A 252 17.34 -1.63 -0.70
C TRP A 252 17.39 -0.59 0.43
N MET A 253 16.73 -0.82 1.57
CA MET A 253 16.72 0.15 2.67
C MET A 253 18.07 0.22 3.40
N GLU A 254 18.76 -0.92 3.57
CA GLU A 254 20.15 -0.91 4.06
C GLU A 254 21.08 -0.18 3.09
N SER A 255 21.00 -0.47 1.79
CA SER A 255 21.82 0.20 0.80
C SER A 255 21.47 1.67 0.60
N ALA A 256 20.21 2.06 0.81
CA ALA A 256 19.79 3.45 0.77
C ALA A 256 20.33 4.22 1.98
N MET A 257 20.29 3.63 3.19
CA MET A 257 20.93 4.23 4.36
C MET A 257 22.44 4.39 4.16
N ASP A 258 23.14 3.35 3.72
CA ASP A 258 24.59 3.42 3.48
C ASP A 258 24.95 4.45 2.39
N ALA A 259 24.16 4.56 1.31
CA ALA A 259 24.36 5.56 0.25
C ALA A 259 24.14 7.00 0.72
N LEU A 260 23.07 7.25 1.47
CA LEU A 260 22.74 8.60 1.96
C LEU A 260 23.76 9.08 3.02
N ILE A 261 24.21 8.19 3.90
CA ILE A 261 25.30 8.46 4.86
C ILE A 261 26.64 8.65 4.12
N TYR A 262 26.95 7.83 3.11
CA TYR A 262 28.16 7.99 2.29
C TYR A 262 28.19 9.33 1.54
N ALA A 263 27.03 9.84 1.13
CA ALA A 263 26.88 11.17 0.54
C ALA A 263 26.86 12.32 1.57
N GLY A 264 26.88 12.03 2.87
CA GLY A 264 26.82 13.02 3.97
C GLY A 264 25.46 13.72 4.11
N LEU A 265 24.39 13.10 3.64
CA LEU A 265 23.03 13.67 3.65
C LEU A 265 22.32 13.49 5.00
N ASP A 266 22.80 12.58 5.85
CA ASP A 266 22.36 12.35 7.23
C ASP A 266 22.72 13.52 8.18
N GLY A 267 23.72 14.33 7.80
CA GLY A 267 24.08 15.56 8.51
C GLY A 267 23.31 16.82 8.07
N VAL A 268 22.38 16.72 7.11
CA VAL A 268 21.69 17.89 6.54
C VAL A 268 20.42 18.24 7.32
N THR A 269 20.37 19.47 7.83
CA THR A 269 19.20 20.03 8.53
C THR A 269 18.41 21.03 7.67
N ASP A 270 19.04 21.69 6.69
CA ASP A 270 18.39 22.61 5.76
C ASP A 270 17.82 21.86 4.55
N TRP A 271 16.49 21.70 4.54
CA TRP A 271 15.73 21.11 3.44
C TRP A 271 14.89 22.15 2.68
N SER A 272 15.34 23.40 2.67
CA SER A 272 14.80 24.43 1.77
C SER A 272 14.97 24.03 0.30
N LEU A 273 14.02 24.43 -0.53
CA LEU A 273 14.00 24.24 -1.98
C LEU A 273 15.35 24.53 -2.67
N PRO A 274 15.99 25.70 -2.49
CA PRO A 274 17.27 25.96 -3.16
C PRO A 274 18.40 25.06 -2.65
N ASN A 275 18.44 24.72 -1.36
CA ASN A 275 19.46 23.81 -0.83
C ASN A 275 19.22 22.36 -1.31
N ALA A 276 17.98 21.90 -1.37
CA ALA A 276 17.64 20.59 -1.95
C ALA A 276 18.03 20.50 -3.44
N LEU A 277 17.80 21.56 -4.23
CA LEU A 277 18.26 21.64 -5.62
C LEU A 277 19.79 21.60 -5.73
N ASP A 278 20.50 22.26 -4.79
CA ASP A 278 21.96 22.22 -4.72
C ASP A 278 22.46 20.81 -4.37
N LEU A 279 21.82 20.13 -3.41
CA LEU A 279 22.16 18.76 -3.00
C LEU A 279 21.93 17.74 -4.13
N PHE A 280 20.83 17.84 -4.90
CA PHE A 280 20.63 17.01 -6.08
C PHE A 280 21.74 17.22 -7.14
N GLU A 281 22.15 18.46 -7.41
CA GLU A 281 23.25 18.71 -8.37
C GLU A 281 24.63 18.32 -7.80
N ARG A 282 24.84 18.41 -6.48
CA ARG A 282 26.07 17.93 -5.83
C ARG A 282 26.21 16.42 -5.93
N TYR A 283 25.15 15.66 -5.67
CA TYR A 283 25.15 14.18 -5.75
C TYR A 283 25.52 13.71 -7.16
N ASN A 284 24.94 14.35 -8.19
CA ASN A 284 25.22 14.03 -9.60
C ASN A 284 26.48 14.75 -10.17
N GLY A 285 27.08 15.66 -9.41
CA GLY A 285 28.31 16.39 -9.74
C GLY A 285 28.12 17.75 -10.42
N LEU A 286 28.78 18.77 -9.87
CA LEU A 286 28.78 20.19 -10.31
C LEU A 286 29.52 20.44 -11.64
N GLY A 287 29.43 19.54 -12.63
CA GLY A 287 30.04 19.71 -13.94
C GLY A 287 29.41 20.85 -14.76
N TYR A 288 28.07 20.88 -14.82
CA TYR A 288 27.31 21.84 -15.62
C TYR A 288 27.37 23.26 -15.05
N ARG A 289 27.19 23.44 -13.73
CA ARG A 289 27.31 24.75 -13.06
C ARG A 289 28.65 25.43 -13.32
N ARG A 290 29.76 24.68 -13.31
CA ARG A 290 31.11 25.21 -13.64
C ARG A 290 31.30 25.62 -15.10
N MET A 291 30.40 25.22 -16.01
CA MET A 291 30.32 25.69 -17.39
C MET A 291 29.26 26.79 -17.59
N GLY A 292 28.56 27.21 -16.53
CA GLY A 292 27.42 28.13 -16.62
C GLY A 292 26.18 27.53 -17.28
N LEU A 293 26.08 26.21 -17.37
CA LEU A 293 25.00 25.50 -18.09
C LEU A 293 23.97 24.90 -17.12
N PRO A 294 22.67 24.91 -17.47
CA PRO A 294 21.64 24.17 -16.72
C PRO A 294 21.92 22.66 -16.73
N SER A 295 22.07 22.06 -15.55
CA SER A 295 22.26 20.61 -15.43
C SER A 295 21.01 19.82 -15.90
N PRO A 296 21.14 18.84 -16.82
CA PRO A 296 20.04 17.94 -17.18
C PRO A 296 19.51 17.15 -15.99
N TYR A 297 20.35 16.85 -15.01
CA TYR A 297 19.97 16.14 -13.78
C TYR A 297 19.00 16.97 -12.91
N LEU A 298 18.93 18.29 -13.09
CA LEU A 298 17.87 19.12 -12.51
C LEU A 298 16.77 19.41 -13.53
N TRP A 299 17.12 19.86 -14.74
CA TRP A 299 16.22 20.63 -15.60
C TRP A 299 15.69 19.86 -16.84
N SER A 300 16.11 18.62 -17.07
CA SER A 300 15.62 17.86 -18.24
C SER A 300 14.10 17.65 -18.19
N PHE A 301 13.47 17.76 -19.36
CA PHE A 301 12.01 17.86 -19.60
C PHE A 301 11.36 19.23 -19.25
N SER A 302 12.13 20.29 -18.98
CA SER A 302 11.63 21.68 -18.87
C SER A 302 11.98 22.56 -20.09
N ASN A 303 11.60 23.84 -20.02
CA ASN A 303 12.10 24.91 -20.89
C ASN A 303 13.57 25.31 -20.64
N HIS A 304 14.18 24.91 -19.52
CA HIS A 304 15.56 25.27 -19.17
C HIS A 304 16.60 24.25 -19.66
N TYR A 305 16.16 23.19 -20.33
CA TYR A 305 17.04 22.20 -20.96
C TYR A 305 16.55 21.81 -22.34
N GLU A 306 17.48 21.61 -23.27
CA GLU A 306 17.20 21.10 -24.62
C GLU A 306 18.18 19.99 -25.01
N LYS A 307 19.49 20.27 -24.93
CA LYS A 307 20.58 19.34 -25.24
C LYS A 307 21.85 19.69 -24.48
N GLY A 308 22.82 18.78 -24.49
CA GLY A 308 24.06 18.83 -23.74
C GLY A 308 24.07 17.81 -22.60
N LYS A 309 24.90 16.77 -22.68
CA LYS A 309 25.10 15.82 -21.57
C LYS A 309 26.55 15.31 -21.54
N TYR A 310 27.08 15.07 -20.34
CA TYR A 310 28.21 14.14 -20.17
C TYR A 310 27.81 12.74 -20.63
N LYS A 311 28.57 12.19 -21.58
CA LYS A 311 28.46 10.79 -22.05
C LYS A 311 29.07 9.83 -21.03
N SER A 312 30.14 10.28 -20.38
CA SER A 312 30.85 9.67 -19.26
C SER A 312 31.67 10.76 -18.57
N ASP A 313 32.37 10.43 -17.49
CA ASP A 313 33.22 11.36 -16.75
C ASP A 313 34.09 12.23 -17.65
N LYS A 314 33.96 13.56 -17.47
CA LYS A 314 34.71 14.61 -18.20
C LYS A 314 34.43 14.68 -19.72
N GLN A 315 33.65 13.77 -20.30
CA GLN A 315 33.27 13.76 -21.72
C GLN A 315 31.92 14.44 -21.97
N TYR A 316 31.89 15.78 -22.00
CA TYR A 316 30.70 16.56 -22.34
C TYR A 316 30.44 16.57 -23.85
N ASP A 317 29.23 16.21 -24.28
CA ASP A 317 28.76 16.33 -25.66
C ASP A 317 27.61 17.35 -25.73
N PRO A 318 27.74 18.47 -26.47
CA PRO A 318 26.72 19.52 -26.59
C PRO A 318 25.47 19.10 -27.40
N ASN A 319 25.48 17.92 -28.02
CA ASN A 319 24.38 17.42 -28.86
C ASN A 319 23.63 16.22 -28.26
N LEU A 320 24.15 15.57 -27.23
CA LEU A 320 23.42 14.53 -26.52
C LEU A 320 22.23 15.11 -25.74
N VAL A 321 21.06 14.51 -25.91
CA VAL A 321 19.82 14.88 -25.21
C VAL A 321 19.55 13.88 -24.09
N SER A 322 19.34 14.35 -22.86
CA SER A 322 18.88 13.49 -21.77
C SER A 322 17.49 12.92 -22.05
N LYS A 323 17.31 11.61 -21.87
CA LYS A 323 16.02 10.90 -21.94
C LYS A 323 15.38 10.71 -20.55
N GLN A 324 15.94 11.33 -19.54
CA GLN A 324 15.62 11.16 -18.12
C GLN A 324 15.04 12.47 -17.58
N CYS A 325 13.97 12.41 -16.78
CA CYS A 325 13.42 13.58 -16.11
C CYS A 325 14.41 14.12 -15.07
N GLY A 326 14.59 15.44 -15.00
CA GLY A 326 15.44 16.07 -14.00
C GLY A 326 14.76 16.16 -12.62
N ALA A 327 15.54 16.10 -11.53
CA ALA A 327 15.07 16.15 -10.16
C ALA A 327 14.24 17.42 -9.85
N ALA A 328 14.63 18.57 -10.39
CA ALA A 328 13.87 19.81 -10.23
C ALA A 328 12.54 19.77 -10.99
N VAL A 329 12.49 19.12 -12.15
CA VAL A 329 11.25 18.95 -12.94
C VAL A 329 10.30 17.96 -12.26
N LEU A 330 10.82 16.87 -11.69
CA LEU A 330 10.02 15.96 -10.88
C LEU A 330 9.49 16.64 -9.61
N LEU A 331 10.34 17.39 -8.88
CA LEU A 331 9.93 18.17 -7.72
C LEU A 331 8.84 19.22 -8.07
N LYS A 332 9.02 19.95 -9.19
CA LYS A 332 8.03 20.87 -9.73
C LYS A 332 6.71 20.13 -10.03
N ARG A 333 6.76 18.93 -10.61
CA ARG A 333 5.56 18.13 -10.88
C ARG A 333 4.85 17.67 -9.60
N LEU A 334 5.59 17.30 -8.56
CA LEU A 334 5.01 16.94 -7.25
C LEU A 334 4.32 18.13 -6.57
N LEU A 335 4.84 19.36 -6.76
CA LEU A 335 4.19 20.60 -6.32
C LEU A 335 2.97 20.97 -7.19
N GLU A 336 3.06 20.87 -8.53
CA GLU A 336 1.92 21.07 -9.44
C GLU A 336 0.75 20.12 -9.13
N ARG A 337 1.08 18.86 -8.84
CA ARG A 337 0.12 17.83 -8.39
C ARG A 337 -0.23 17.92 -6.90
N LYS A 338 0.36 18.86 -6.16
CA LYS A 338 0.11 19.14 -4.73
C LYS A 338 0.24 17.91 -3.83
N ILE A 339 1.16 17.02 -4.21
CA ILE A 339 1.64 15.90 -3.39
C ILE A 339 2.54 16.45 -2.28
N LEU A 340 3.28 17.51 -2.60
CA LEU A 340 4.10 18.32 -1.69
C LEU A 340 3.54 19.74 -1.61
N ARG A 341 3.94 20.50 -0.58
CA ARG A 341 3.76 21.96 -0.50
C ARG A 341 5.11 22.66 -0.42
N LEU A 342 5.13 23.91 -0.85
CA LEU A 342 6.23 24.85 -0.67
C LEU A 342 5.73 25.99 0.23
N ASP A 343 6.39 26.23 1.36
CA ASP A 343 6.22 27.49 2.11
C ASP A 343 7.11 28.55 1.43
N GLU A 344 6.50 29.42 0.62
CA GLU A 344 7.22 30.46 -0.13
C GLU A 344 7.95 31.48 0.78
N LYS A 345 7.57 31.61 2.07
CA LYS A 345 8.24 32.52 3.01
C LYS A 345 9.52 31.92 3.58
N LYS A 346 9.57 30.59 3.72
CA LYS A 346 10.73 29.87 4.25
C LYS A 346 11.55 29.15 3.18
N ASN A 347 11.01 29.04 1.98
CA ASN A 347 11.41 28.09 0.93
C ASN A 347 11.35 26.61 1.36
N GLU A 348 10.67 26.23 2.44
CA GLU A 348 10.60 24.84 2.92
C GLU A 348 9.67 23.97 2.05
N VAL A 349 10.15 22.80 1.60
CA VAL A 349 9.32 21.82 0.89
C VAL A 349 8.81 20.76 1.87
N SER A 350 7.56 20.88 2.30
CA SER A 350 6.97 19.95 3.25
C SER A 350 6.46 18.67 2.57
N GLY A 351 6.94 17.53 3.07
CA GLY A 351 6.41 16.19 2.77
C GLY A 351 5.13 15.84 3.54
N GLU A 352 4.68 16.76 4.40
CA GLU A 352 3.35 16.75 5.02
C GLU A 352 2.29 16.90 3.94
N VAL A 353 1.72 15.75 3.55
CA VAL A 353 0.91 15.56 2.35
C VAL A 353 -0.10 16.69 2.15
N GLY A 354 0.26 17.57 1.22
CA GLY A 354 -0.43 18.83 1.01
C GLY A 354 -1.64 18.73 0.09
N LEU A 355 -2.24 17.54 -0.03
CA LEU A 355 -3.36 17.22 -0.90
C LEU A 355 -4.38 18.35 -0.88
N ALA A 356 -4.54 18.97 -2.04
CA ALA A 356 -5.40 20.13 -2.22
C ALA A 356 -6.06 20.03 -3.60
N MET A 357 -7.29 19.56 -3.59
CA MET A 357 -8.16 19.35 -4.73
C MET A 357 -7.62 18.30 -5.70
N GLU A 358 -8.03 17.05 -5.50
CA GLU A 358 -8.34 16.21 -6.66
C GLU A 358 -9.34 16.95 -7.55
N SER A 359 -8.86 17.50 -8.67
CA SER A 359 -9.78 17.98 -9.70
C SER A 359 -10.55 16.79 -10.27
N THR A 360 -11.82 16.99 -10.63
CA THR A 360 -12.68 15.92 -11.15
C THR A 360 -12.03 15.19 -12.33
N ALA A 361 -11.23 15.87 -13.14
CA ALA A 361 -10.47 15.28 -14.25
C ALA A 361 -9.34 14.32 -13.81
N VAL A 362 -8.68 14.57 -12.68
CA VAL A 362 -7.66 13.64 -12.13
C VAL A 362 -8.35 12.42 -11.53
N LEU A 363 -9.44 12.60 -10.80
CA LEU A 363 -10.23 11.50 -10.26
C LEU A 363 -10.84 10.64 -11.38
N ASP A 364 -11.40 11.27 -12.42
CA ASP A 364 -11.96 10.58 -13.58
C ASP A 364 -10.89 9.84 -14.42
N ALA A 365 -9.64 10.31 -14.44
CA ALA A 365 -8.52 9.60 -15.06
C ALA A 365 -8.02 8.39 -14.23
N LEU A 366 -8.26 8.39 -12.92
CA LEU A 366 -7.99 7.25 -12.03
C LEU A 366 -9.16 6.25 -11.97
N LEU A 367 -10.39 6.68 -12.28
CA LEU A 367 -11.61 5.88 -12.23
C LEU A 367 -11.81 4.99 -13.48
N GLN A 368 -11.11 3.87 -13.55
CA GLN A 368 -11.39 2.81 -14.55
C GLN A 368 -12.56 1.90 -14.10
N VAL A 369 -13.69 2.52 -13.76
CA VAL A 369 -14.87 1.84 -13.20
C VAL A 369 -15.97 1.64 -14.24
N PRO A 370 -16.91 0.69 -14.05
CA PRO A 370 -18.04 0.51 -14.97
C PRO A 370 -18.81 1.81 -15.14
N THR A 371 -19.25 2.14 -16.37
CA THR A 371 -20.00 3.38 -16.65
C THR A 371 -21.20 3.58 -15.73
N PHE A 372 -21.92 2.50 -15.37
CA PHE A 372 -23.04 2.57 -14.44
C PHE A 372 -22.65 3.04 -13.03
N ALA A 373 -21.44 2.72 -12.56
CA ALA A 373 -20.99 3.00 -11.20
C ALA A 373 -20.11 4.26 -11.08
N LYS A 374 -19.84 4.99 -12.16
CA LYS A 374 -18.98 6.20 -12.15
C LYS A 374 -19.47 7.25 -11.15
N THR A 375 -20.78 7.48 -11.07
CA THR A 375 -21.38 8.44 -10.12
C THR A 375 -21.20 7.98 -8.67
N ALA A 376 -21.44 6.70 -8.37
CA ALA A 376 -21.24 6.15 -7.03
C ALA A 376 -19.77 6.17 -6.61
N ALA A 377 -18.87 5.74 -7.49
CA ALA A 377 -17.42 5.75 -7.24
C ALA A 377 -16.90 7.17 -6.98
N ARG A 378 -17.29 8.17 -7.80
CA ARG A 378 -16.93 9.57 -7.55
C ARG A 378 -17.52 10.05 -6.21
N GLY A 379 -18.80 9.78 -5.98
CA GLY A 379 -19.50 10.17 -4.75
C GLY A 379 -18.86 9.62 -3.48
N GLU A 380 -18.27 8.42 -3.52
CA GLU A 380 -17.56 7.82 -2.38
C GLU A 380 -16.12 8.29 -2.18
N LEU A 381 -15.53 9.01 -3.14
CA LEU A 381 -14.12 9.43 -3.13
C LEU A 381 -13.93 10.94 -3.01
N GLU A 382 -14.88 11.71 -3.54
CA GLU A 382 -14.85 13.16 -3.58
C GLU A 382 -14.82 13.79 -2.18
N PHE A 383 -14.00 14.85 -2.07
CA PHE A 383 -13.87 15.79 -0.96
C PHE A 383 -15.18 16.11 -0.20
N PRO A 384 -15.60 15.51 0.94
CA PRO A 384 -16.75 16.02 1.69
C PRO A 384 -16.59 17.46 2.20
N GLY A 385 -15.41 18.07 2.08
CA GLY A 385 -15.04 19.32 2.73
C GLY A 385 -14.57 19.08 4.17
N LEU A 386 -13.98 20.10 4.79
CA LEU A 386 -13.46 20.02 6.16
C LEU A 386 -14.58 19.65 7.14
N LEU A 387 -14.41 18.54 7.88
CA LEU A 387 -15.36 18.10 8.91
C LEU A 387 -14.70 18.11 10.29
N LYS A 388 -15.43 18.60 11.29
CA LYS A 388 -14.97 18.70 12.68
C LYS A 388 -16.09 18.82 13.68
N ALA A 389 -15.71 18.80 14.97
CA ALA A 389 -16.65 18.93 16.08
C ALA A 389 -17.50 20.21 16.00
N GLY A 390 -18.78 20.07 16.36
CA GLY A 390 -19.74 21.18 16.42
C GLY A 390 -20.49 21.49 15.12
N VAL A 391 -20.14 20.88 13.97
CA VAL A 391 -20.89 21.08 12.71
C VAL A 391 -22.21 20.29 12.75
N LYS A 392 -23.35 21.00 12.88
CA LYS A 392 -24.68 20.41 13.09
C LYS A 392 -25.73 20.90 12.07
N ASP A 393 -25.50 20.58 10.79
CA ASP A 393 -26.52 20.71 9.74
C ASP A 393 -26.85 19.35 9.08
N SER A 394 -28.04 19.23 8.51
CA SER A 394 -28.53 17.96 7.92
C SER A 394 -27.82 17.56 6.61
N LYS A 395 -27.16 18.49 5.91
CA LYS A 395 -26.28 18.19 4.77
C LYS A 395 -24.90 17.69 5.24
N THR A 396 -24.58 17.86 6.51
CA THR A 396 -23.36 17.34 7.14
C THR A 396 -23.52 15.92 7.66
N GLN A 397 -24.69 15.53 8.18
CA GLN A 397 -24.89 14.19 8.79
C GLN A 397 -24.37 13.04 7.90
N ARG A 398 -24.72 13.04 6.60
CA ARG A 398 -24.26 12.00 5.67
C ARG A 398 -22.75 12.05 5.37
N ARG A 399 -22.15 13.24 5.38
CA ARG A 399 -20.70 13.41 5.21
C ARG A 399 -19.93 12.87 6.41
N VAL A 400 -20.47 13.05 7.61
CA VAL A 400 -19.94 12.49 8.86
C VAL A 400 -20.12 10.98 8.91
N GLN A 401 -21.29 10.44 8.52
CA GLN A 401 -21.49 8.98 8.41
C GLN A 401 -20.41 8.33 7.53
N ARG A 402 -20.08 8.92 6.37
CA ARG A 402 -19.01 8.41 5.50
C ARG A 402 -17.62 8.42 6.16
N VAL A 403 -17.32 9.41 7.01
CA VAL A 403 -16.10 9.40 7.85
C VAL A 403 -16.17 8.28 8.89
N GLN A 404 -17.31 8.10 9.56
CA GLN A 404 -17.50 7.08 10.60
C GLN A 404 -17.42 5.65 10.03
N GLU A 405 -18.01 5.40 8.86
CA GLU A 405 -17.87 4.16 8.09
C GLU A 405 -16.39 3.85 7.81
N TRP A 406 -15.61 4.80 7.30
CA TRP A 406 -14.18 4.61 7.06
C TRP A 406 -13.38 4.45 8.38
N CYS A 407 -13.76 5.14 9.46
CA CYS A 407 -13.13 4.93 10.77
C CYS A 407 -13.34 3.48 11.28
N CYS A 408 -14.54 2.93 11.11
CA CYS A 408 -14.84 1.53 11.45
C CYS A 408 -14.12 0.55 10.50
N PHE A 409 -14.03 0.87 9.20
CA PHE A 409 -13.26 0.09 8.23
C PHE A 409 -11.78 -0.03 8.65
N HIS A 410 -11.15 1.09 9.03
CA HIS A 410 -9.77 1.13 9.54
C HIS A 410 -9.66 0.70 11.02
N LYS A 411 -10.71 0.11 11.61
CA LYS A 411 -10.75 -0.48 12.97
C LYS A 411 -10.55 0.52 14.12
N VAL A 412 -10.55 1.83 13.85
CA VAL A 412 -10.46 2.90 14.86
C VAL A 412 -11.83 3.28 15.45
N ASN A 413 -12.79 2.35 15.38
CA ASN A 413 -14.23 2.38 15.65
C ASN A 413 -14.85 3.61 16.33
N THR A 414 -16.00 4.02 15.81
CA THR A 414 -16.94 5.01 16.38
C THR A 414 -18.38 4.63 15.99
N ASN A 415 -19.40 5.30 16.53
CA ASN A 415 -20.78 5.11 16.08
C ASN A 415 -20.96 5.69 14.65
N ILE A 416 -21.87 5.12 13.84
CA ILE A 416 -22.24 5.63 12.51
C ILE A 416 -23.60 6.36 12.58
N ASP A 417 -23.68 7.35 13.45
CA ASP A 417 -24.87 8.18 13.72
C ASP A 417 -24.95 9.46 12.85
N GLY A 418 -23.79 9.91 12.36
CA GLY A 418 -23.58 11.16 11.64
C GLY A 418 -23.36 12.40 12.51
N ASP A 419 -23.05 12.26 13.80
CA ASP A 419 -22.59 13.36 14.66
C ASP A 419 -21.07 13.38 14.77
N PHE A 420 -20.45 14.55 14.57
CA PHE A 420 -19.00 14.73 14.76
C PHE A 420 -18.71 14.98 16.25
N GLY A 421 -19.19 14.09 17.11
CA GLY A 421 -18.96 14.13 18.55
C GLY A 421 -17.55 13.67 18.94
N LEU A 422 -17.26 13.69 20.25
CA LEU A 422 -15.94 13.34 20.80
C LEU A 422 -15.47 11.91 20.42
N GLY A 423 -16.39 10.97 20.23
CA GLY A 423 -16.07 9.62 19.73
C GLY A 423 -15.51 9.64 18.30
N THR A 424 -16.13 10.42 17.41
CA THR A 424 -15.68 10.64 16.03
C THR A 424 -14.34 11.39 15.99
N VAL A 425 -14.17 12.43 16.82
CA VAL A 425 -12.88 13.14 16.98
C VAL A 425 -11.77 12.17 17.39
N GLY A 426 -11.99 11.38 18.45
CA GLY A 426 -10.99 10.42 18.95
C GLY A 426 -10.70 9.28 17.96
N ALA A 427 -11.67 8.87 17.15
CA ALA A 427 -11.46 7.92 16.05
C ALA A 427 -10.57 8.51 14.95
N VAL A 428 -10.84 9.75 14.53
CA VAL A 428 -10.01 10.48 13.55
C VAL A 428 -8.59 10.68 14.08
N GLN A 429 -8.39 11.01 15.35
CA GLN A 429 -7.06 11.11 15.95
C GLN A 429 -6.31 9.77 16.00
N ARG A 430 -6.98 8.66 16.36
CA ARG A 430 -6.40 7.31 16.27
C ARG A 430 -5.92 7.01 14.84
N PHE A 431 -6.78 7.24 13.86
CA PHE A 431 -6.46 7.04 12.45
C PHE A 431 -5.28 7.91 11.99
N GLN A 432 -5.28 9.20 12.34
CA GLN A 432 -4.24 10.14 11.95
C GLN A 432 -2.87 9.68 12.47
N ARG A 433 -2.80 9.27 13.75
CA ARG A 433 -1.60 8.69 14.36
C ARG A 433 -1.13 7.42 13.65
N GLU A 434 -2.04 6.50 13.36
CA GLU A 434 -1.74 5.25 12.63
C GLU A 434 -1.22 5.47 11.20
N LYS A 435 -1.54 6.61 10.56
CA LYS A 435 -1.00 6.96 9.23
C LYS A 435 0.19 7.92 9.28
N GLY A 436 0.68 8.31 10.46
CA GLY A 436 1.77 9.28 10.60
C GLY A 436 1.41 10.66 10.07
N ILE A 437 0.16 11.09 10.29
CA ILE A 437 -0.35 12.42 9.90
C ILE A 437 -0.84 13.18 11.15
N ALA A 438 -0.86 14.51 11.10
CA ALA A 438 -1.14 15.34 12.29
C ALA A 438 -2.49 15.00 12.96
N GLU A 439 -2.48 14.78 14.28
CA GLU A 439 -3.61 14.30 15.10
C GLU A 439 -4.63 15.41 15.44
N THR A 440 -5.07 16.15 14.42
CA THR A 440 -5.98 17.31 14.57
C THR A 440 -7.36 16.93 15.09
N GLY A 441 -7.82 15.70 14.82
CA GLY A 441 -9.21 15.29 15.03
C GLY A 441 -10.21 15.93 14.05
N GLU A 442 -9.74 16.74 13.09
CA GLU A 442 -10.52 17.28 11.97
C GLU A 442 -10.23 16.43 10.72
N VAL A 443 -11.25 16.10 9.91
CA VAL A 443 -11.04 15.45 8.61
C VAL A 443 -10.83 16.50 7.53
N ASP A 444 -9.56 16.71 7.20
CA ASP A 444 -9.11 17.46 6.02
C ASP A 444 -8.97 16.53 4.79
N GLU A 445 -8.53 17.08 3.65
CA GLU A 445 -8.42 16.32 2.39
C GLU A 445 -7.32 15.24 2.47
N ARG A 446 -6.24 15.47 3.23
CA ARG A 446 -5.21 14.46 3.52
C ARG A 446 -5.81 13.28 4.29
N THR A 447 -6.46 13.55 5.41
CA THR A 447 -7.10 12.53 6.25
C THR A 447 -8.15 11.76 5.45
N TRP A 448 -8.94 12.46 4.62
CA TRP A 448 -9.95 11.84 3.77
C TRP A 448 -9.39 10.90 2.68
N ILE A 449 -8.29 11.28 2.03
CA ILE A 449 -7.69 10.46 0.97
C ILE A 449 -7.00 9.22 1.54
N GLU A 450 -6.40 9.30 2.74
CA GLU A 450 -5.91 8.12 3.46
C GLU A 450 -7.08 7.23 3.93
N LEU A 451 -8.19 7.80 4.41
CA LEU A 451 -9.41 7.05 4.79
C LEU A 451 -9.95 6.25 3.59
N THR A 452 -10.08 6.91 2.43
CA THR A 452 -10.59 6.30 1.18
C THR A 452 -9.56 5.48 0.39
N LEU A 453 -8.31 5.40 0.84
CA LEU A 453 -7.23 4.74 0.09
C LEU A 453 -7.52 3.28 -0.33
N PRO A 454 -8.21 2.44 0.47
CA PRO A 454 -8.59 1.08 0.04
C PRO A 454 -9.50 1.07 -1.19
N LEU A 455 -10.52 1.95 -1.21
CA LEU A 455 -11.42 2.12 -2.35
C LEU A 455 -10.65 2.57 -3.60
N ARG A 456 -9.79 3.59 -3.42
CA ARG A 456 -8.91 4.15 -4.47
C ARG A 456 -7.99 3.10 -5.09
N ARG A 457 -7.49 2.17 -4.27
CA ARG A 457 -6.65 1.07 -4.74
C ARG A 457 -7.44 0.01 -5.48
N ALA A 458 -8.62 -0.41 -5.00
CA ALA A 458 -9.41 -1.45 -5.65
C ALA A 458 -9.85 -1.05 -7.08
N ILE A 459 -10.32 0.18 -7.24
CA ILE A 459 -10.92 0.70 -8.49
C ILE A 459 -9.91 1.28 -9.49
N SER A 460 -8.65 1.48 -9.07
CA SER A 460 -7.61 2.10 -9.90
C SER A 460 -7.30 1.27 -11.15
N PRO A 461 -6.72 1.85 -12.22
CA PRO A 461 -6.66 1.18 -13.51
C PRO A 461 -5.94 -0.18 -13.47
N VAL A 462 -6.57 -1.18 -14.07
CA VAL A 462 -5.98 -2.47 -14.40
C VAL A 462 -5.51 -2.40 -15.86
N ARG A 463 -4.28 -2.84 -16.12
CA ARG A 463 -3.70 -2.91 -17.46
C ARG A 463 -3.65 -4.39 -17.86
N PRO A 464 -4.54 -4.89 -18.74
CA PRO A 464 -4.45 -6.26 -19.26
C PRO A 464 -3.13 -6.49 -20.01
N ALA A 465 -2.61 -7.71 -19.94
CA ALA A 465 -1.50 -8.14 -20.79
C ALA A 465 -2.02 -8.57 -22.18
N VAL A 466 -1.13 -8.59 -23.17
CA VAL A 466 -1.48 -8.99 -24.55
C VAL A 466 -1.96 -10.45 -24.56
N GLY A 467 -3.20 -10.66 -25.01
CA GLY A 467 -3.83 -11.98 -25.10
C GLY A 467 -4.66 -12.40 -23.88
N GLU A 468 -4.77 -11.57 -22.84
CA GLU A 468 -5.66 -11.87 -21.71
C GLU A 468 -7.13 -11.74 -22.08
N THR A 469 -7.94 -12.71 -21.63
CA THR A 469 -9.39 -12.74 -21.87
C THR A 469 -10.14 -12.02 -20.75
N ILE A 470 -11.44 -11.76 -20.96
CA ILE A 470 -12.31 -11.19 -19.91
C ILE A 470 -12.28 -12.01 -18.61
N TYR A 471 -12.17 -13.34 -18.70
CA TYR A 471 -12.04 -14.22 -17.54
C TYR A 471 -10.77 -13.92 -16.71
N ASP A 472 -9.63 -13.70 -17.37
CA ASP A 472 -8.34 -13.44 -16.71
C ASP A 472 -8.32 -12.06 -16.03
N VAL A 473 -8.90 -11.05 -16.70
CA VAL A 473 -9.00 -9.69 -16.14
C VAL A 473 -10.04 -9.61 -15.02
N VAL A 474 -11.14 -10.35 -15.11
CA VAL A 474 -12.10 -10.53 -14.00
C VAL A 474 -11.41 -11.07 -12.75
N LEU A 475 -10.52 -12.06 -12.88
CA LEU A 475 -9.74 -12.58 -11.74
C LEU A 475 -8.77 -11.56 -11.15
N LYS A 476 -8.11 -10.75 -11.99
CA LYS A 476 -7.24 -9.66 -11.52
C LYS A 476 -8.03 -8.63 -10.70
N VAL A 477 -9.19 -8.20 -11.20
CA VAL A 477 -10.05 -7.25 -10.49
C VAL A 477 -10.63 -7.88 -9.21
N ALA A 478 -11.10 -9.14 -9.26
CA ALA A 478 -11.64 -9.84 -8.09
C ALA A 478 -10.62 -9.97 -6.96
N ARG A 479 -9.38 -10.40 -7.27
CA ARG A 479 -8.27 -10.49 -6.31
C ARG A 479 -7.87 -9.12 -5.77
N ARG A 480 -7.90 -8.09 -6.61
CA ARG A 480 -7.60 -6.70 -6.22
C ARG A 480 -8.65 -6.12 -5.27
N HIS A 481 -9.93 -6.45 -5.46
CA HIS A 481 -10.97 -6.12 -4.49
C HIS A 481 -10.79 -6.93 -3.20
N LEU A 482 -10.61 -8.25 -3.27
CA LEU A 482 -10.38 -9.12 -2.11
C LEU A 482 -9.24 -8.60 -1.19
N ALA A 483 -8.12 -8.16 -1.76
CA ALA A 483 -6.97 -7.68 -1.01
C ALA A 483 -7.21 -6.38 -0.21
N GLU A 484 -8.22 -5.59 -0.58
CA GLU A 484 -8.64 -4.38 0.14
C GLU A 484 -9.86 -4.63 1.05
N HIS A 485 -10.19 -5.91 1.33
CA HIS A 485 -11.25 -6.39 2.23
C HIS A 485 -12.57 -5.58 2.28
N PRO A 486 -13.28 -5.39 1.14
CA PRO A 486 -14.58 -4.73 1.10
C PRO A 486 -15.58 -5.31 2.10
N MET A 487 -16.21 -4.44 2.88
CA MET A 487 -17.20 -4.82 3.88
C MET A 487 -18.38 -3.84 3.96
N GLU A 488 -19.49 -4.33 4.50
CA GLU A 488 -20.63 -3.51 4.91
C GLU A 488 -20.56 -3.15 6.42
N PHE A 489 -21.50 -2.29 6.83
CA PHE A 489 -21.75 -1.91 8.21
C PHE A 489 -23.25 -1.97 8.51
N ILE A 490 -23.59 -2.07 9.80
CA ILE A 490 -24.95 -1.84 10.27
C ILE A 490 -25.09 -0.36 10.63
N VAL A 491 -25.95 0.37 9.91
CA VAL A 491 -26.16 1.81 10.11
C VAL A 491 -27.59 2.04 10.61
N LYS A 492 -27.73 2.57 11.83
CA LYS A 492 -29.01 2.81 12.51
C LYS A 492 -29.95 1.56 12.61
N GLY A 493 -29.39 0.36 12.50
CA GLY A 493 -30.11 -0.91 12.52
C GLY A 493 -30.33 -1.55 11.14
N GLU A 494 -29.96 -0.88 10.05
CA GLU A 494 -30.01 -1.43 8.70
C GLU A 494 -28.67 -2.05 8.31
N GLU A 495 -28.69 -3.34 7.96
CA GLU A 495 -27.58 -4.07 7.33
C GLU A 495 -27.36 -3.62 5.88
N ASN A 496 -26.34 -4.16 5.21
CA ASN A 496 -26.02 -3.87 3.80
C ASN A 496 -25.76 -2.36 3.56
N CYS A 497 -25.12 -1.67 4.51
CA CYS A 497 -24.74 -0.25 4.40
C CYS A 497 -23.22 -0.05 4.21
N GLY A 498 -22.80 1.09 3.68
CA GLY A 498 -21.39 1.51 3.62
C GLY A 498 -20.82 1.73 2.20
N PRO A 499 -19.59 2.25 2.10
CA PRO A 499 -19.02 2.75 0.84
C PRO A 499 -18.84 1.64 -0.21
N TRP A 500 -18.51 0.42 0.21
CA TRP A 500 -18.37 -0.72 -0.68
C TRP A 500 -19.70 -1.20 -1.24
N VAL A 501 -20.75 -1.30 -0.41
CA VAL A 501 -22.10 -1.66 -0.89
C VAL A 501 -22.58 -0.63 -1.90
N ARG A 502 -22.42 0.67 -1.61
CA ARG A 502 -22.80 1.76 -2.51
C ARG A 502 -22.01 1.76 -3.82
N LEU A 503 -20.73 1.36 -3.81
CA LEU A 503 -19.96 1.18 -5.05
C LEU A 503 -20.58 0.11 -5.95
N TYR A 504 -20.88 -1.08 -5.40
CA TYR A 504 -21.38 -2.22 -6.16
C TYR A 504 -22.85 -2.06 -6.59
N MET A 505 -23.68 -1.53 -5.68
CA MET A 505 -25.12 -1.37 -5.87
C MET A 505 -25.49 -0.08 -6.61
N ASN A 506 -24.52 0.79 -6.92
CA ASN A 506 -24.65 2.06 -7.62
C ASN A 506 -25.42 3.12 -6.81
N GLY A 507 -24.85 3.52 -5.67
CA GLY A 507 -25.36 4.54 -4.76
C GLY A 507 -26.37 4.01 -3.73
N SER A 508 -27.07 2.92 -4.04
CA SER A 508 -28.01 2.25 -3.13
C SER A 508 -27.31 1.51 -1.98
N GLU A 509 -27.98 1.43 -0.84
CA GLU A 509 -27.60 0.62 0.33
C GLU A 509 -28.84 0.29 1.19
N GLY A 510 -28.64 -0.37 2.33
CA GLY A 510 -29.69 -0.74 3.29
C GLY A 510 -30.20 -2.17 3.08
N ALA A 511 -30.97 -2.68 4.03
CA ALA A 511 -31.24 -4.12 4.22
C ALA A 511 -31.91 -4.88 3.05
N GLY A 512 -32.33 -4.19 1.98
CA GLY A 512 -32.78 -4.81 0.73
C GLY A 512 -31.70 -4.98 -0.36
N GLN A 513 -30.45 -4.59 -0.10
CA GLN A 513 -29.39 -4.49 -1.10
C GLN A 513 -28.37 -5.63 -1.03
N PHE A 514 -28.83 -6.88 -1.06
CA PHE A 514 -27.98 -8.08 -1.09
C PHE A 514 -26.95 -8.03 -2.23
N TRP A 515 -25.70 -7.69 -1.88
CA TRP A 515 -24.77 -7.12 -2.85
C TRP A 515 -23.84 -8.12 -3.55
N CYS A 516 -24.04 -9.43 -3.37
CA CYS A 516 -23.28 -10.48 -4.06
C CYS A 516 -23.37 -10.36 -5.60
N ALA A 517 -24.58 -10.17 -6.14
CA ALA A 517 -24.81 -9.96 -7.57
C ALA A 517 -24.26 -8.60 -8.06
N GLY A 518 -24.45 -7.55 -7.28
CA GLY A 518 -23.86 -6.23 -7.56
C GLY A 518 -22.34 -6.26 -7.63
N PHE A 519 -21.68 -6.98 -6.73
CA PHE A 519 -20.23 -7.16 -6.68
C PHE A 519 -19.70 -7.85 -7.94
N VAL A 520 -20.24 -9.00 -8.31
CA VAL A 520 -19.75 -9.72 -9.50
C VAL A 520 -19.99 -8.92 -10.79
N CYS A 521 -21.14 -8.25 -10.92
CA CYS A 521 -21.40 -7.35 -12.05
C CYS A 521 -20.48 -6.11 -12.04
N TYR A 522 -20.10 -5.57 -10.89
CA TYR A 522 -19.12 -4.49 -10.80
C TYR A 522 -17.73 -4.94 -11.27
N VAL A 523 -17.24 -6.07 -10.75
CA VAL A 523 -15.94 -6.66 -11.11
C VAL A 523 -15.86 -6.95 -12.61
N ILE A 524 -16.92 -7.54 -13.19
CA ILE A 524 -17.03 -7.79 -14.63
C ILE A 524 -17.07 -6.48 -15.44
N GLY A 525 -17.81 -5.47 -14.99
CA GLY A 525 -17.85 -4.17 -15.64
C GLY A 525 -16.51 -3.42 -15.62
N GLN A 526 -15.73 -3.54 -14.55
CA GLN A 526 -14.38 -2.98 -14.44
C GLN A 526 -13.41 -3.74 -15.35
N ALA A 527 -13.49 -5.07 -15.40
CA ALA A 527 -12.67 -5.88 -16.29
C ALA A 527 -12.98 -5.60 -17.79
N ALA A 528 -14.25 -5.42 -18.13
CA ALA A 528 -14.68 -4.99 -19.47
C ALA A 528 -14.15 -3.58 -19.81
N ALA A 529 -14.25 -2.64 -18.87
CA ALA A 529 -13.69 -1.29 -19.03
C ALA A 529 -12.15 -1.28 -19.14
N ALA A 530 -11.46 -2.24 -18.51
CA ALA A 530 -10.01 -2.41 -18.61
C ALA A 530 -9.57 -3.01 -19.96
N LEU A 531 -10.40 -3.86 -20.57
CA LEU A 531 -10.20 -4.42 -21.91
C LEU A 531 -10.73 -3.52 -23.04
N GLY A 532 -11.49 -2.46 -22.73
CA GLY A 532 -12.12 -1.59 -23.72
C GLY A 532 -13.30 -2.22 -24.46
N ILE A 533 -13.91 -3.27 -23.91
CA ILE A 533 -15.02 -4.02 -24.51
C ILE A 533 -16.37 -3.68 -23.85
N PRO A 534 -17.51 -3.95 -24.51
CA PRO A 534 -18.81 -3.95 -23.86
C PRO A 534 -18.85 -4.91 -22.66
N MET A 535 -19.71 -4.64 -21.68
CA MET A 535 -19.95 -5.57 -20.58
C MET A 535 -20.60 -6.85 -21.14
N PRO A 536 -20.05 -8.05 -20.86
CA PRO A 536 -20.45 -9.30 -21.51
C PRO A 536 -21.78 -9.89 -20.99
N ILE A 537 -22.32 -9.34 -19.89
CA ILE A 537 -23.56 -9.77 -19.24
C ILE A 537 -24.41 -8.54 -18.89
N GLU A 538 -25.71 -8.69 -18.72
CA GLU A 538 -26.53 -7.58 -18.20
C GLU A 538 -26.21 -7.32 -16.72
N ARG A 539 -26.21 -6.06 -16.26
CA ARG A 539 -26.00 -5.73 -14.84
C ARG A 539 -27.23 -6.13 -14.03
N GLN A 540 -27.16 -7.27 -13.36
CA GLN A 540 -28.19 -7.73 -12.43
C GLN A 540 -27.74 -7.61 -10.98
N VAL A 541 -28.62 -7.07 -10.12
CA VAL A 541 -28.40 -6.93 -8.66
C VAL A 541 -29.15 -7.98 -7.83
N GLY A 542 -29.78 -8.95 -8.49
CA GLY A 542 -30.41 -10.11 -7.85
C GLY A 542 -30.02 -11.39 -8.61
N VAL A 543 -29.76 -12.47 -7.88
CA VAL A 543 -29.13 -13.67 -8.44
C VAL A 543 -30.06 -14.40 -9.43
N ASP A 544 -31.36 -14.54 -9.16
CA ASP A 544 -32.30 -15.10 -10.13
C ASP A 544 -32.31 -14.36 -11.48
N LYS A 545 -32.17 -13.03 -11.47
CA LYS A 545 -32.11 -12.24 -12.71
C LYS A 545 -30.80 -12.49 -13.47
N LEU A 546 -29.69 -12.64 -12.74
CA LEU A 546 -28.39 -13.01 -13.30
C LEU A 546 -28.45 -14.40 -13.95
N VAL A 547 -29.18 -15.35 -13.34
CA VAL A 547 -29.43 -16.68 -13.93
C VAL A 547 -30.38 -16.61 -15.11
N ALA A 548 -31.46 -15.82 -15.05
CA ALA A 548 -32.41 -15.66 -16.16
C ALA A 548 -31.75 -15.07 -17.42
N ASP A 549 -30.88 -14.07 -17.24
CA ASP A 549 -29.99 -13.54 -18.28
C ASP A 549 -29.07 -14.65 -18.85
N ALA A 550 -28.41 -15.42 -17.99
CA ALA A 550 -27.56 -16.53 -18.41
C ALA A 550 -28.31 -17.68 -19.12
N VAL A 551 -29.58 -17.93 -18.78
CA VAL A 551 -30.43 -18.91 -19.49
C VAL A 551 -30.83 -18.37 -20.87
N LYS A 552 -31.27 -17.12 -20.93
CA LYS A 552 -31.68 -16.43 -22.17
C LYS A 552 -30.56 -16.41 -23.22
N GLU A 553 -29.32 -16.14 -22.78
CA GLU A 553 -28.14 -16.05 -23.64
C GLU A 553 -27.35 -17.38 -23.74
N GLY A 554 -27.87 -18.51 -23.22
CA GLY A 554 -27.24 -19.83 -23.34
C GLY A 554 -25.93 -20.03 -22.55
N ARG A 555 -25.65 -19.16 -21.58
CA ARG A 555 -24.40 -19.12 -20.77
C ARG A 555 -24.47 -19.91 -19.46
N LEU A 556 -25.63 -20.44 -19.07
CA LEU A 556 -25.78 -21.25 -17.85
C LEU A 556 -25.35 -22.71 -18.08
N VAL A 557 -24.41 -23.20 -17.25
CA VAL A 557 -23.99 -24.60 -17.17
C VAL A 557 -24.56 -25.21 -15.88
N ARG A 558 -25.34 -26.29 -15.98
CA ARG A 558 -25.97 -26.90 -14.79
C ARG A 558 -25.01 -27.83 -14.06
N GLU A 559 -25.26 -28.03 -12.77
CA GLU A 559 -24.58 -29.07 -11.96
C GLU A 559 -24.61 -30.47 -12.61
N ALA A 560 -25.77 -30.85 -13.19
CA ALA A 560 -25.98 -32.12 -13.86
C ALA A 560 -25.12 -32.29 -15.12
N ASP A 561 -24.66 -31.19 -15.73
CA ASP A 561 -23.78 -31.18 -16.90
C ASP A 561 -22.31 -31.46 -16.54
N LEU A 562 -22.00 -31.59 -15.24
CA LEU A 562 -20.65 -31.62 -14.66
C LEU A 562 -20.38 -32.90 -13.82
N PRO A 563 -20.70 -34.12 -14.30
CA PRO A 563 -20.72 -35.35 -13.51
C PRO A 563 -19.34 -35.81 -13.02
N ASN A 564 -18.25 -35.30 -13.60
CA ASN A 564 -16.88 -35.68 -13.23
C ASN A 564 -15.88 -34.55 -13.49
N ALA A 565 -14.65 -34.73 -12.99
CA ALA A 565 -13.52 -33.82 -13.17
C ALA A 565 -13.25 -33.40 -14.63
N MET A 566 -13.32 -34.35 -15.57
CA MET A 566 -13.08 -34.06 -16.99
C MET A 566 -14.15 -33.13 -17.57
N ALA A 567 -15.43 -33.37 -17.25
CA ALA A 567 -16.53 -32.49 -17.65
C ALA A 567 -16.42 -31.08 -17.03
N ARG A 568 -15.95 -30.98 -15.78
CA ARG A 568 -15.71 -29.70 -15.09
C ARG A 568 -14.59 -28.92 -15.78
N ARG A 569 -13.44 -29.56 -16.00
CA ARG A 569 -12.27 -28.97 -16.68
C ARG A 569 -12.52 -28.63 -18.15
N SER A 570 -13.54 -29.20 -18.80
CA SER A 570 -13.91 -28.88 -20.20
C SER A 570 -15.00 -27.83 -20.37
N LYS A 571 -15.86 -27.61 -19.36
CA LYS A 571 -16.98 -26.65 -19.42
C LYS A 571 -16.80 -25.40 -18.55
N LEU A 572 -15.99 -25.47 -17.51
CA LEU A 572 -15.76 -24.37 -16.56
C LEU A 572 -14.35 -23.81 -16.69
N ARG A 573 -14.18 -22.54 -16.32
CA ARG A 573 -12.87 -21.91 -16.16
C ARG A 573 -12.85 -20.93 -14.99
N PRO A 574 -11.69 -20.67 -14.38
CA PRO A 574 -11.51 -19.52 -13.49
C PRO A 574 -11.96 -18.23 -14.19
N GLY A 575 -12.59 -17.32 -13.44
CA GLY A 575 -13.22 -16.10 -13.93
C GLY A 575 -14.70 -16.25 -14.31
N SER A 576 -15.21 -17.47 -14.51
CA SER A 576 -16.65 -17.74 -14.58
C SER A 576 -17.32 -17.46 -13.24
N LEU A 577 -18.64 -17.28 -13.23
CA LEU A 577 -19.40 -17.19 -11.99
C LEU A 577 -19.94 -18.56 -11.57
N PHE A 578 -20.16 -18.74 -10.26
CA PHE A 578 -21.01 -19.80 -9.72
C PHE A 578 -22.25 -19.18 -9.08
N VAL A 579 -23.35 -19.93 -9.04
CA VAL A 579 -24.59 -19.55 -8.35
C VAL A 579 -25.06 -20.67 -7.43
N VAL A 580 -25.50 -20.32 -6.22
CA VAL A 580 -25.99 -21.25 -5.21
C VAL A 580 -27.48 -21.49 -5.42
N ARG A 581 -27.88 -22.74 -5.65
CA ARG A 581 -29.28 -23.12 -5.76
C ARG A 581 -29.93 -23.18 -4.37
N GLY A 582 -31.01 -22.43 -4.15
CA GLY A 582 -31.88 -22.53 -2.98
C GLY A 582 -32.99 -23.57 -3.19
N ALA A 583 -33.68 -23.48 -4.33
CA ALA A 583 -34.66 -24.46 -4.80
C ALA A 583 -34.49 -24.69 -6.33
N PRO A 584 -35.19 -25.65 -6.98
CA PRO A 584 -34.92 -26.05 -8.37
C PRO A 584 -34.84 -24.94 -9.43
N ALA A 585 -35.50 -23.79 -9.19
CA ALA A 585 -35.49 -22.60 -10.03
C ALA A 585 -35.34 -21.29 -9.23
N ASP A 586 -34.63 -21.35 -8.10
CA ASP A 586 -34.33 -20.22 -7.19
C ASP A 586 -32.85 -20.28 -6.81
N TRP A 587 -32.15 -19.16 -6.96
CA TRP A 587 -30.72 -19.03 -6.66
C TRP A 587 -30.46 -17.88 -5.68
N ILE A 588 -29.79 -18.22 -4.58
CA ILE A 588 -29.76 -17.41 -3.35
C ILE A 588 -28.45 -16.65 -3.14
N HIS A 589 -27.39 -16.98 -3.88
CA HIS A 589 -26.06 -16.36 -3.74
C HIS A 589 -25.20 -16.57 -5.01
N THR A 590 -24.21 -15.71 -5.23
CA THR A 590 -23.31 -15.75 -6.41
C THR A 590 -21.89 -15.28 -6.08
N GLY A 591 -20.91 -15.70 -6.88
CA GLY A 591 -19.53 -15.26 -6.77
C GLY A 591 -18.69 -15.70 -7.98
N ILE A 592 -17.43 -15.27 -8.01
CA ILE A 592 -16.47 -15.57 -9.09
C ILE A 592 -15.67 -16.81 -8.71
N VAL A 593 -15.51 -17.75 -9.63
CA VAL A 593 -14.64 -18.93 -9.47
C VAL A 593 -13.18 -18.51 -9.66
N SER A 594 -12.33 -18.68 -8.64
CA SER A 594 -10.91 -18.29 -8.67
C SER A 594 -9.95 -19.43 -9.02
N ARG A 595 -10.32 -20.68 -8.72
CA ARG A 595 -9.58 -21.92 -9.05
C ARG A 595 -10.56 -23.09 -9.17
N LEU A 596 -10.23 -24.10 -9.98
CA LEU A 596 -11.04 -25.31 -10.17
C LEU A 596 -10.23 -26.55 -9.78
N ASP A 597 -10.74 -27.34 -8.85
CA ASP A 597 -10.20 -28.65 -8.47
C ASP A 597 -11.18 -29.78 -8.86
N ASP A 598 -10.78 -31.03 -8.65
CA ASP A 598 -11.59 -32.19 -9.08
C ASP A 598 -12.82 -32.42 -8.18
N ALA A 599 -12.72 -32.11 -6.88
CA ALA A 599 -13.79 -32.31 -5.89
C ALA A 599 -14.54 -31.01 -5.50
N ASN A 600 -13.86 -29.88 -5.59
CA ASN A 600 -14.27 -28.56 -5.10
C ASN A 600 -13.74 -27.46 -6.04
N PHE A 601 -14.07 -26.21 -5.74
CA PHE A 601 -13.54 -25.04 -6.45
C PHE A 601 -13.34 -23.89 -5.45
N GLU A 602 -12.44 -22.97 -5.77
CA GLU A 602 -12.21 -21.76 -4.99
C GLU A 602 -12.98 -20.59 -5.58
N THR A 603 -13.27 -19.61 -4.73
CA THR A 603 -14.14 -18.49 -5.06
C THR A 603 -13.59 -17.15 -4.56
N ILE A 604 -14.14 -16.06 -5.11
CA ILE A 604 -14.12 -14.71 -4.52
C ILE A 604 -15.57 -14.19 -4.57
N GLU A 605 -16.10 -13.81 -3.41
CA GLU A 605 -17.53 -13.61 -3.19
C GLU A 605 -17.76 -12.35 -2.37
N GLY A 606 -18.73 -11.50 -2.74
CA GLY A 606 -19.23 -10.41 -1.90
C GLY A 606 -20.55 -10.77 -1.22
N ASN A 607 -20.97 -10.00 -0.22
CA ASN A 607 -22.09 -10.30 0.68
C ASN A 607 -22.03 -11.72 1.28
N THR A 608 -20.86 -12.15 1.78
CA THR A 608 -20.74 -13.43 2.49
C THR A 608 -19.89 -13.33 3.76
N ASN A 609 -19.76 -14.43 4.48
CA ASN A 609 -19.04 -14.52 5.75
C ASN A 609 -18.41 -15.92 5.92
N GLN A 610 -17.66 -16.14 7.01
CA GLN A 610 -17.00 -17.43 7.28
C GLN A 610 -17.93 -18.66 7.20
N HIS A 611 -19.20 -18.53 7.60
CA HIS A 611 -20.20 -19.61 7.54
C HIS A 611 -20.85 -19.79 6.15
N GLY A 612 -20.62 -18.86 5.21
CA GLY A 612 -21.09 -18.97 3.82
C GLY A 612 -22.57 -18.63 3.62
N SER A 613 -23.13 -17.80 4.53
CA SER A 613 -24.50 -17.27 4.49
C SER A 613 -24.81 -16.49 3.20
N ASN A 614 -26.12 -16.39 2.88
CA ASN A 614 -26.68 -15.57 1.80
C ASN A 614 -26.63 -14.05 2.12
N ASN A 615 -26.43 -13.73 3.40
CA ASN A 615 -26.29 -12.38 3.94
C ASN A 615 -25.08 -12.41 4.89
N GLY A 616 -24.02 -11.69 4.55
CA GLY A 616 -22.74 -11.76 5.25
C GLY A 616 -21.84 -10.59 4.88
N PHE A 617 -21.05 -10.11 5.82
CA PHE A 617 -20.64 -8.70 5.81
C PHE A 617 -19.44 -8.34 4.91
N GLU A 618 -18.80 -9.29 4.21
CA GLU A 618 -17.49 -9.06 3.57
C GLU A 618 -17.36 -9.62 2.15
N VAL A 619 -16.33 -9.15 1.43
CA VAL A 619 -15.71 -9.87 0.31
C VAL A 619 -14.64 -10.80 0.86
N CYS A 620 -14.81 -12.11 0.68
CA CYS A 620 -13.81 -13.10 1.06
C CYS A 620 -13.61 -14.19 -0.01
N ALA A 621 -12.55 -14.97 0.14
CA ALA A 621 -12.30 -16.18 -0.65
C ALA A 621 -12.78 -17.41 0.12
N ARG A 622 -13.34 -18.39 -0.60
CA ARG A 622 -13.83 -19.64 -0.01
C ARG A 622 -13.42 -20.84 -0.87
N SER A 623 -13.51 -22.04 -0.30
CA SER A 623 -13.61 -23.29 -1.04
C SER A 623 -15.07 -23.77 -0.97
N ARG A 624 -15.65 -24.14 -2.12
CA ARG A 624 -17.03 -24.64 -2.22
C ARG A 624 -17.08 -25.99 -2.96
N PRO A 625 -17.95 -26.91 -2.55
CA PRO A 625 -18.22 -28.12 -3.33
C PRO A 625 -19.07 -27.79 -4.57
N TYR A 626 -18.95 -28.58 -5.63
CA TYR A 626 -19.81 -28.48 -6.81
C TYR A 626 -21.30 -28.76 -6.52
N LYS A 627 -21.61 -29.43 -5.40
CA LYS A 627 -22.98 -29.82 -5.04
C LYS A 627 -23.87 -28.60 -4.84
N ASP A 628 -25.07 -28.61 -5.42
CA ASP A 628 -26.07 -27.54 -5.38
C ASP A 628 -25.56 -26.21 -6.01
N LYS A 629 -24.70 -26.28 -7.04
CA LYS A 629 -24.11 -25.12 -7.75
C LYS A 629 -24.27 -25.24 -9.26
N ASP A 630 -24.86 -24.23 -9.89
CA ASP A 630 -24.72 -24.01 -11.33
C ASP A 630 -23.63 -22.94 -11.59
N PHE A 631 -23.22 -22.79 -12.84
CA PHE A 631 -22.17 -21.86 -13.24
C PHE A 631 -22.61 -21.00 -14.44
N ILE A 632 -22.14 -19.76 -14.49
CA ILE A 632 -22.45 -18.82 -15.57
C ILE A 632 -21.14 -18.45 -16.28
N LEU A 633 -21.12 -18.69 -17.59
CA LEU A 633 -20.08 -18.21 -18.48
C LEU A 633 -20.31 -16.73 -18.82
N LEU A 634 -19.23 -16.03 -19.17
CA LEU A 634 -19.27 -14.62 -19.57
C LEU A 634 -19.43 -14.48 -21.08
N ILE A 635 -18.74 -15.34 -21.82
CA ILE A 635 -18.75 -15.54 -23.27
C ILE A 635 -18.67 -17.04 -23.58
#